data_AF-A0A416GA36-F1
#
_entry.id   AF-A0A416GA36-F1
#
_cell.length_a   1.000
_cell.length_b   1.000
_cell.length_c   1.000
_cell.angle_alpha   90.00
_cell.angle_beta   90.00
_cell.angle_gamma   90.00
#
_symmetry.space_group_name_H-M   'P 1'
#
loop_
_entity.id
_entity.type
_entity.pdbx_description
1 polymer ?
#
loop_
_entity_poly.entity_id
_entity_poly.type
_entity_poly.pdbx_seq_one_letter_code
_entity_poly.pdbx_strand_id
1 'polypeptide(L)'
;MMKYTFSKGLILMALAGSFSAPVAARYVFPGSAVPAAAHPQSPLYPEFKETSFRFMTYNIRNGKGMDNRTDYQRTADEIIRCGADFVAVQEVDSATSRSNGRYVLGELAWRTRMYPVFSQAIPLGGGGYGVGLLCRERPLSTLRIPMPGREEARTLLIAEFNSFYLACAHWSLTAEDRMASLEKIRQVVPTLKEKPLILAGDLNATPDSPEIQQLMKDFTLVSNPKKPTFPADEPTQTIDYIAVWKATAAPLYWSNGRTRVLEAKTASDHRPIVSEFRIKTPAHRFFYGQPYLQNPTGKGITVMFQTRRPSHCWVEFTTDSLLAAQGKAAPQKVRSLIGGQAICHDIEQKIRLNHLKEGTTYYYRVCAQEILENQAYFKAFGDTVSTPYYRFTLPTPDTENFTAIVLNDMHCSNQIEQKMSALAKKIPHDMVFFNGDCLPEPADRNEAIANINRLSERFEGATHPIFFIRGNHEIRNAYSSGMPSLFDYPVVPYNLETEQTDADKTGETSGWLASSPREAQKPYGAFSWGDTRFVYLDCGEDKPDDTWVYYGLNDFTEFRKEQTAFLKQETRSRDFKRADRHIILGHIPLWGNTDKYQPSATLWRPILEKSSWDLGLFGHVHEFKYFEKDSIQNPFPIYRGGGGAVEAATMGVLRKEGKQLTLKVYNADGKLLKEYDL
;
A
#
# COMPACT_ATOMS: atom_id res chain seq x y z
N MET A 1 38.53 72.20 43.52
CA MET A 1 39.81 71.93 42.84
C MET A 1 39.81 70.50 42.30
N MET A 2 40.65 70.18 41.33
CA MET A 2 41.06 68.83 40.86
C MET A 2 40.00 67.70 40.68
N LYS A 3 39.66 67.49 39.40
CA LYS A 3 39.56 66.20 38.64
C LYS A 3 40.20 64.96 39.32
N TYR A 4 39.75 63.70 39.14
CA TYR A 4 38.71 63.04 38.30
C TYR A 4 37.99 61.93 39.19
N THR A 5 37.29 60.84 38.80
CA THR A 5 37.13 60.04 37.55
C THR A 5 35.86 59.14 37.56
N PHE A 6 35.57 58.44 36.46
CA PHE A 6 34.55 57.39 36.25
C PHE A 6 34.60 56.27 37.34
N SER A 7 33.54 55.77 37.98
CA SER A 7 32.10 55.51 37.68
C SER A 7 31.78 54.04 37.37
N LYS A 8 31.12 53.35 38.31
CA LYS A 8 30.23 52.20 38.08
C LYS A 8 28.79 52.63 38.42
N GLY A 9 27.79 52.10 37.72
CA GLY A 9 26.37 52.36 38.00
C GLY A 9 25.51 51.28 37.36
N LEU A 10 24.45 50.85 38.06
CA LEU A 10 23.56 49.74 37.71
C LEU A 10 22.11 50.14 38.05
N ILE A 11 21.13 49.33 37.65
CA ILE A 11 19.73 49.30 38.11
C ILE A 11 18.74 50.26 37.40
N LEU A 12 18.03 49.67 36.43
CA LEU A 12 16.57 49.48 36.41
C LEU A 12 15.64 50.65 36.85
N MET A 13 14.84 51.16 35.91
CA MET A 13 13.36 51.22 36.05
C MET A 13 12.68 51.41 34.69
N ALA A 14 11.35 51.28 34.65
CA ALA A 14 10.54 51.28 33.43
C ALA A 14 9.60 52.49 33.32
N LEU A 15 9.15 52.81 32.11
CA LEU A 15 7.78 53.30 31.85
C LEU A 15 7.42 53.25 30.35
N ALA A 16 6.13 53.46 30.05
CA ALA A 16 5.51 53.22 28.75
C ALA A 16 5.78 54.32 27.69
N GLY A 17 5.68 53.95 26.40
CA GLY A 17 5.81 54.88 25.27
C GLY A 17 5.43 54.24 23.94
N SER A 18 4.18 54.46 23.51
CA SER A 18 3.57 53.93 22.29
C SER A 18 4.29 54.27 20.97
N PHE A 19 4.31 53.32 20.03
CA PHE A 19 4.26 53.61 18.59
C PHE A 19 3.17 52.77 17.92
N SER A 20 2.35 53.40 17.08
CA SER A 20 1.13 52.82 16.51
C SER A 20 1.39 52.21 15.13
N ALA A 21 0.90 50.99 14.90
CA ALA A 21 0.74 50.41 13.57
C ALA A 21 -0.73 50.57 13.10
N PRO A 22 -0.99 50.90 11.82
CA PRO A 22 -2.35 51.12 11.34
C PRO A 22 -3.14 49.82 11.16
N VAL A 23 -4.41 49.83 11.54
CA VAL A 23 -5.36 48.74 11.30
C VAL A 23 -6.14 49.01 10.01
N ALA A 24 -6.04 48.09 9.04
CA ALA A 24 -6.90 48.09 7.84
C ALA A 24 -7.08 46.67 7.28
N ALA A 25 -8.20 46.45 6.58
CA ALA A 25 -8.51 45.28 5.74
C ALA A 25 -8.36 43.88 6.38
N ARG A 26 -9.40 43.44 7.11
CA ARG A 26 -9.68 42.00 7.26
C ARG A 26 -10.12 41.43 5.91
N TYR A 27 -9.39 40.46 5.37
CA TYR A 27 -9.95 39.46 4.45
C TYR A 27 -9.60 38.07 4.97
N VAL A 28 -10.63 37.30 5.34
CA VAL A 28 -10.49 35.91 5.80
C VAL A 28 -10.89 35.00 4.64
N PHE A 29 -9.90 34.39 3.99
CA PHE A 29 -10.13 33.21 3.15
C PHE A 29 -10.01 31.96 4.03
N PRO A 30 -11.11 31.21 4.28
CA PRO A 30 -10.99 29.88 4.87
C PRO A 30 -10.49 28.90 3.79
N GLY A 31 -9.48 28.09 4.13
CA GLY A 31 -9.02 27.02 3.24
C GLY A 31 -7.63 27.22 2.63
N SER A 32 -6.59 27.30 3.47
CA SER A 32 -5.28 26.78 3.11
C SER A 32 -4.71 25.98 4.28
N ALA A 33 -4.77 24.65 4.17
CA ALA A 33 -3.94 23.80 4.99
C ALA A 33 -2.49 24.03 4.52
N VAL A 34 -1.63 24.55 5.40
CA VAL A 34 -0.20 24.65 5.10
C VAL A 34 0.29 23.23 4.82
N PRO A 35 0.85 22.92 3.63
CA PRO A 35 1.37 21.59 3.37
C PRO A 35 2.42 21.25 4.42
N ALA A 36 2.28 20.10 5.08
CA ALA A 36 3.33 19.59 5.95
C ALA A 36 4.59 19.42 5.09
N ALA A 37 5.57 20.31 5.29
CA ALA A 37 6.70 20.44 4.37
C ALA A 37 7.43 19.09 4.26
N ALA A 38 7.33 18.47 3.08
CA ALA A 38 7.86 17.14 2.84
C ALA A 38 9.34 17.10 3.23
N HIS A 39 9.69 16.24 4.18
CA HIS A 39 11.07 16.14 4.66
C HIS A 39 11.97 15.79 3.47
N PRO A 40 12.95 16.66 3.10
CA PRO A 40 13.74 16.46 1.89
C PRO A 40 14.51 15.14 2.01
N GLN A 41 14.29 14.24 1.05
CA GLN A 41 14.92 12.93 1.06
C GLN A 41 16.46 13.10 1.05
N SER A 42 17.12 12.48 2.02
CA SER A 42 18.58 12.58 2.13
C SER A 42 19.24 11.75 1.04
N PRO A 43 20.09 12.33 0.16
CA PRO A 43 20.76 11.57 -0.90
C PRO A 43 21.75 10.51 -0.38
N LEU A 44 22.02 10.49 0.94
CA LEU A 44 22.85 9.46 1.60
C LEU A 44 22.06 8.17 1.93
N TYR A 45 20.72 8.20 1.99
CA TYR A 45 19.91 7.08 2.48
C TYR A 45 18.52 7.05 1.79
N PRO A 46 18.05 5.88 1.32
CA PRO A 46 16.71 5.74 0.71
C PRO A 46 15.59 6.08 1.69
N GLU A 47 14.38 6.27 1.17
CA GLU A 47 13.16 6.52 1.94
C GLU A 47 13.03 5.55 3.14
N PHE A 48 13.03 6.11 4.36
CA PHE A 48 12.94 5.31 5.58
C PHE A 48 11.52 4.78 5.77
N LYS A 49 11.41 3.49 6.07
CA LYS A 49 10.14 2.80 6.32
C LYS A 49 10.31 1.94 7.57
N GLU A 50 9.92 2.46 8.72
CA GLU A 50 10.04 1.88 10.08
C GLU A 50 9.79 0.36 10.18
N THR A 51 8.95 -0.17 9.28
CA THR A 51 8.73 -1.60 9.06
C THR A 51 9.94 -2.44 8.65
N SER A 52 11.05 -1.85 8.20
CA SER A 52 12.30 -2.53 7.88
C SER A 52 13.48 -1.55 8.01
N PHE A 53 14.42 -1.83 8.91
CA PHE A 53 15.47 -0.88 9.29
C PHE A 53 16.79 -1.58 9.66
N ARG A 54 17.89 -0.82 9.61
CA ARG A 54 19.20 -1.26 10.11
C ARG A 54 19.52 -0.66 11.47
N PHE A 55 19.82 -1.50 12.46
CA PHE A 55 20.34 -1.07 13.75
C PHE A 55 21.79 -1.53 13.90
N MET A 56 22.65 -0.60 14.26
CA MET A 56 24.08 -0.75 14.44
C MET A 56 24.44 -0.49 15.91
N THR A 57 25.50 -1.14 16.41
CA THR A 57 26.18 -0.70 17.64
C THR A 57 27.65 -0.46 17.38
N TYR A 58 28.20 0.56 18.03
CA TYR A 58 29.58 0.97 17.84
C TYR A 58 30.14 1.70 19.07
N ASN A 59 31.06 1.06 19.80
CA ASN A 59 31.96 1.80 20.68
C ASN A 59 32.93 2.60 19.79
N ILE A 60 32.82 3.94 19.83
CA ILE A 60 33.63 4.83 18.98
C ILE A 60 34.93 5.27 19.66
N ARG A 61 35.17 4.88 20.92
CA ARG A 61 36.36 5.22 21.69
C ARG A 61 36.68 6.72 21.64
N ASN A 62 35.73 7.57 22.05
CA ASN A 62 35.78 9.04 21.93
C ASN A 62 36.07 9.59 20.51
N GLY A 63 35.90 8.77 19.47
CA GLY A 63 36.22 9.06 18.06
C GLY A 63 37.71 8.91 17.73
N LYS A 64 38.51 8.27 18.60
CA LYS A 64 39.96 8.12 18.49
C LYS A 64 40.33 6.73 17.96
N GLY A 65 40.86 6.69 16.74
CA GLY A 65 41.21 5.43 16.06
C GLY A 65 42.44 4.70 16.62
N MET A 66 42.76 3.56 16.00
CA MET A 66 43.95 2.76 16.31
C MET A 66 45.26 3.51 15.96
N ASP A 67 45.20 4.42 14.98
CA ASP A 67 46.27 5.37 14.66
C ASP A 67 46.45 6.49 15.71
N ASN A 68 45.72 6.42 16.82
CA ASN A 68 45.63 7.41 17.89
C ASN A 68 45.09 8.79 17.47
N ARG A 69 44.52 8.94 16.26
CA ARG A 69 43.95 10.21 15.78
C ARG A 69 42.44 10.26 16.01
N THR A 70 41.96 11.41 16.47
CA THR A 70 40.53 11.70 16.57
C THR A 70 39.99 12.13 15.20
N ASP A 71 39.08 11.33 14.63
CA ASP A 71 38.51 11.57 13.30
C ASP A 71 37.03 11.15 13.24
N TYR A 72 36.14 12.11 13.44
CA TYR A 72 34.70 11.91 13.38
C TYR A 72 34.15 11.71 11.96
N GLN A 73 34.92 12.04 10.91
CA GLN A 73 34.50 11.72 9.54
C GLN A 73 34.69 10.23 9.29
N ARG A 74 35.87 9.69 9.61
CA ARG A 74 36.16 8.25 9.54
C ARG A 74 35.15 7.39 10.31
N THR A 75 34.73 7.83 11.51
CA THR A 75 33.65 7.16 12.28
C THR A 75 32.29 7.26 11.57
N ALA A 76 31.94 8.43 11.01
CA ALA A 76 30.69 8.62 10.28
C ALA A 76 30.66 7.83 8.95
N ASP A 77 31.80 7.67 8.28
CA ASP A 77 31.90 6.95 7.01
C ASP A 77 31.55 5.47 7.16
N GLU A 78 31.95 4.79 8.24
CA GLU A 78 31.52 3.40 8.49
C GLU A 78 30.01 3.29 8.78
N ILE A 79 29.40 4.31 9.42
CA ILE A 79 27.95 4.40 9.66
C ILE A 79 27.19 4.60 8.33
N ILE A 80 27.66 5.51 7.47
CA ILE A 80 27.07 5.81 6.15
C ILE A 80 27.23 4.60 5.22
N ARG A 81 28.44 4.05 5.12
CA ARG A 81 28.78 2.90 4.25
C ARG A 81 27.97 1.65 4.57
N CYS A 82 27.63 1.42 5.83
CA CYS A 82 26.79 0.28 6.19
C CYS A 82 25.28 0.54 6.03
N GLY A 83 24.87 1.79 5.81
CA GLY A 83 23.49 2.21 5.60
C GLY A 83 22.62 2.01 6.85
N ALA A 84 23.13 2.38 8.03
CA ALA A 84 22.42 2.26 9.29
C ALA A 84 21.34 3.34 9.46
N ASP A 85 20.11 2.94 9.83
CA ASP A 85 19.03 3.86 10.20
C ASP A 85 19.12 4.25 11.69
N PHE A 86 19.70 3.39 12.53
CA PHE A 86 19.91 3.66 13.93
C PHE A 86 21.29 3.17 14.36
N VAL A 87 21.97 3.91 15.24
CA VAL A 87 23.26 3.52 15.83
C VAL A 87 23.23 3.72 17.34
N ALA A 88 23.47 2.66 18.10
CA ALA A 88 23.87 2.72 19.51
C ALA A 88 25.36 3.05 19.57
N VAL A 89 25.71 4.19 20.16
CA VAL A 89 27.08 4.74 20.18
C VAL A 89 27.61 4.74 21.61
N GLN A 90 28.71 4.04 21.86
CA GLN A 90 29.38 4.01 23.17
C GLN A 90 30.65 4.86 23.18
N GLU A 91 31.10 5.28 24.36
CA GLU A 91 32.25 6.17 24.58
C GLU A 91 32.13 7.53 23.90
N VAL A 92 31.03 8.23 24.15
CA VAL A 92 30.70 9.52 23.54
C VAL A 92 31.06 10.67 24.46
N ASP A 93 32.00 11.52 24.03
CA ASP A 93 32.26 12.82 24.65
C ASP A 93 31.20 13.87 24.26
N SER A 94 30.79 14.67 25.24
CA SER A 94 29.94 15.84 25.07
C SER A 94 30.58 17.07 25.71
N ALA A 95 31.20 17.91 24.88
CA ALA A 95 31.86 19.15 25.26
C ALA A 95 32.97 19.01 26.34
N THR A 96 33.69 17.89 26.35
CA THR A 96 34.79 17.66 27.29
C THR A 96 36.09 18.28 26.79
N SER A 97 37.07 18.49 27.67
CA SER A 97 38.42 18.89 27.27
C SER A 97 39.09 17.90 26.31
N ARG A 98 38.79 16.59 26.43
CA ARG A 98 39.28 15.55 25.50
C ARG A 98 38.75 15.74 24.08
N SER A 99 37.49 16.18 23.91
CA SER A 99 36.92 16.51 22.60
C SER A 99 37.18 17.96 22.15
N ASN A 100 38.06 18.71 22.84
CA ASN A 100 38.26 20.15 22.64
C ASN A 100 36.95 20.96 22.66
N GLY A 101 36.04 20.62 23.58
CA GLY A 101 34.74 21.29 23.72
C GLY A 101 33.68 20.88 22.68
N ARG A 102 33.96 19.92 21.79
CA ARG A 102 32.99 19.45 20.79
C ARG A 102 31.95 18.50 21.37
N TYR A 103 30.71 18.62 20.90
CA TYR A 103 29.64 17.65 21.12
C TYR A 103 29.74 16.53 20.07
N VAL A 104 30.39 15.41 20.41
CA VAL A 104 30.79 14.39 19.42
C VAL A 104 29.58 13.69 18.78
N LEU A 105 28.51 13.45 19.54
CA LEU A 105 27.27 12.90 18.96
C LEU A 105 26.63 13.86 17.95
N GLY A 106 26.76 15.18 18.15
CA GLY A 106 26.30 16.22 17.21
C GLY A 106 27.15 16.29 15.95
N GLU A 107 28.47 16.16 16.07
CA GLU A 107 29.41 16.03 14.93
C GLU A 107 29.06 14.83 14.06
N LEU A 108 28.84 13.65 14.66
CA LEU A 108 28.44 12.45 13.94
C LEU A 108 27.05 12.63 13.31
N ALA A 109 26.06 13.11 14.07
CA ALA A 109 24.71 13.38 13.57
C ALA A 109 24.67 14.35 12.38
N TRP A 110 25.53 15.38 12.35
CA TRP A 110 25.63 16.29 11.22
C TRP A 110 26.17 15.57 9.96
N ARG A 111 27.20 14.73 10.11
CA ARG A 111 27.83 13.96 9.03
C ARG A 111 26.90 12.89 8.47
N THR A 112 26.24 12.13 9.34
CA THR A 112 25.30 11.05 8.96
C THR A 112 23.88 11.57 8.66
N ARG A 113 23.58 12.84 8.93
CA ARG A 113 22.25 13.45 8.81
C ARG A 113 21.17 12.72 9.65
N MET A 114 21.53 12.38 10.88
CA MET A 114 20.68 11.68 11.85
C MET A 114 20.34 12.59 13.05
N TYR A 115 19.34 12.22 13.85
CA TYR A 115 19.02 12.91 15.11
C TYR A 115 19.86 12.34 16.27
N PRO A 116 20.63 13.17 17.00
CA PRO A 116 21.42 12.73 18.14
C PRO A 116 20.60 12.72 19.44
N VAL A 117 20.70 11.64 20.21
CA VAL A 117 20.10 11.47 21.53
C VAL A 117 21.19 11.05 22.52
N PHE A 118 21.71 11.97 23.30
CA PHE A 118 22.77 11.69 24.28
C PHE A 118 22.20 11.23 25.64
N SER A 119 22.96 10.38 26.35
CA SER A 119 22.80 10.08 27.77
C SER A 119 24.16 10.16 28.46
N GLN A 120 24.31 11.16 29.33
CA GLN A 120 25.50 11.32 30.15
C GLN A 120 25.51 10.26 31.27
N ALA A 121 26.65 9.62 31.46
CA ALA A 121 26.91 8.67 32.53
C ALA A 121 27.74 9.31 33.66
N ILE A 122 28.78 10.08 33.30
CA ILE A 122 29.59 10.89 34.23
C ILE A 122 29.80 12.33 33.71
N PRO A 123 30.03 13.33 34.58
CA PRO A 123 30.74 14.54 34.19
C PRO A 123 32.22 14.23 33.91
N LEU A 124 32.80 14.81 32.86
CA LEU A 124 34.20 14.58 32.49
C LEU A 124 34.82 15.83 31.86
N GLY A 125 35.95 16.29 32.38
CA GLY A 125 36.77 17.33 31.74
C GLY A 125 36.05 18.64 31.42
N GLY A 126 35.07 19.05 32.24
CA GLY A 126 34.23 20.24 32.02
C GLY A 126 32.94 19.99 31.21
N GLY A 127 32.80 18.81 30.60
CA GLY A 127 31.59 18.37 29.89
C GLY A 127 31.01 17.09 30.49
N GLY A 128 30.42 16.25 29.63
CA GLY A 128 29.86 14.95 30.00
C GLY A 128 30.39 13.81 29.12
N TYR A 129 30.41 12.60 29.65
CA TYR A 129 30.79 11.37 28.94
C TYR A 129 29.74 10.28 29.17
N GLY A 130 29.51 9.42 28.19
CA GLY A 130 28.49 8.37 28.26
C GLY A 130 28.21 7.71 26.92
N VAL A 131 26.92 7.54 26.60
CA VAL A 131 26.44 6.85 25.40
C VAL A 131 25.43 7.71 24.62
N GLY A 132 25.13 7.33 23.39
CA GLY A 132 24.10 7.98 22.60
C GLY A 132 23.41 7.07 21.61
N LEU A 133 22.28 7.54 21.08
CA LEU A 133 21.68 7.02 19.87
C LEU A 133 21.79 8.05 18.74
N LEU A 134 22.13 7.60 17.54
CA LEU A 134 21.90 8.32 16.30
C LEU A 134 20.68 7.69 15.62
N CYS A 135 19.68 8.49 15.25
CA CYS A 135 18.39 7.98 14.77
C CYS A 135 17.96 8.60 13.44
N ARG A 136 17.42 7.79 12.52
CA ARG A 136 16.86 8.25 11.23
C ARG A 136 15.68 9.21 11.40
N GLU A 137 14.88 8.97 12.43
CA GLU A 137 13.75 9.79 12.86
C GLU A 137 13.90 10.20 14.34
N ARG A 138 13.06 11.13 14.82
CA ARG A 138 13.06 11.51 16.24
C ARG A 138 12.26 10.49 17.06
N PRO A 139 12.78 10.01 18.21
CA PRO A 139 12.00 9.14 19.08
C PRO A 139 10.84 9.89 19.74
N LEU A 140 9.77 9.15 20.02
CA LEU A 140 8.56 9.62 20.70
C LEU A 140 8.82 9.97 22.17
N SER A 141 9.66 9.17 22.83
CA SER A 141 10.06 9.35 24.23
C SER A 141 11.47 8.77 24.45
N THR A 142 12.14 9.21 25.52
CA THR A 142 13.47 8.67 25.90
C THR A 142 13.58 8.50 27.41
N LEU A 143 14.15 7.37 27.84
CA LEU A 143 14.47 7.07 29.24
C LEU A 143 15.98 6.98 29.41
N ARG A 144 16.48 7.52 30.52
CA ARG A 144 17.91 7.48 30.89
C ARG A 144 18.00 6.93 32.31
N ILE A 145 18.62 5.76 32.43
CA ILE A 145 18.72 5.04 33.70
C ILE A 145 20.20 5.03 34.12
N PRO A 146 20.54 5.47 35.35
CA PRO A 146 21.86 5.23 35.92
C PRO A 146 22.09 3.74 36.12
N MET A 147 23.25 3.25 35.72
CA MET A 147 23.63 1.83 35.73
C MET A 147 24.88 1.62 36.59
N PRO A 148 25.04 0.44 37.23
CA PRO A 148 26.22 0.12 38.04
C PRO A 148 27.55 0.26 37.28
N GLY A 149 28.57 0.68 38.02
CA GLY A 149 29.95 0.83 37.55
C GLY A 149 30.77 1.59 38.58
N ARG A 150 31.57 0.86 39.35
CA ARG A 150 32.42 1.41 40.43
C ARG A 150 33.69 2.09 39.93
N GLU A 151 34.14 1.73 38.74
CA GLU A 151 35.29 2.33 38.05
C GLU A 151 34.88 3.58 37.26
N GLU A 152 33.71 3.52 36.64
CA GLU A 152 33.06 4.61 35.92
C GLU A 152 31.55 4.35 35.95
N ALA A 153 30.75 5.31 36.43
CA ALA A 153 29.31 5.16 36.47
C ALA A 153 28.74 5.04 35.05
N ARG A 154 27.80 4.12 34.83
CA ARG A 154 27.27 3.77 33.51
C ARG A 154 25.85 4.29 33.31
N THR A 155 25.33 4.23 32.09
CA THR A 155 23.93 4.56 31.80
C THR A 155 23.34 3.67 30.71
N LEU A 156 22.04 3.38 30.84
CA LEU A 156 21.21 2.76 29.83
C LEU A 156 20.29 3.84 29.24
N LEU A 157 20.40 4.06 27.94
CA LEU A 157 19.53 4.95 27.17
C LEU A 157 18.51 4.10 26.41
N ILE A 158 17.21 4.33 26.63
CA ILE A 158 16.13 3.69 25.86
C ILE A 158 15.37 4.78 25.09
N ALA A 159 15.06 4.52 23.83
CA ALA A 159 14.27 5.40 22.96
C ALA A 159 13.04 4.66 22.40
N GLU A 160 11.88 5.33 22.42
CA GLU A 160 10.61 4.81 21.91
C GLU A 160 10.36 5.27 20.47
N PHE A 161 10.01 4.34 19.58
CA PHE A 161 9.48 4.60 18.24
C PHE A 161 8.04 4.06 18.16
N ASN A 162 7.34 4.17 17.02
CA ASN A 162 5.93 3.74 16.96
C ASN A 162 5.80 2.22 17.22
N SER A 163 6.74 1.45 16.69
CA SER A 163 6.66 -0.01 16.54
C SER A 163 7.67 -0.79 17.41
N PHE A 164 8.67 -0.13 17.98
CA PHE A 164 9.75 -0.76 18.78
C PHE A 164 10.38 0.21 19.80
N TYR A 165 11.21 -0.35 20.68
CA TYR A 165 12.18 0.37 21.50
C TYR A 165 13.61 0.01 21.07
N LEU A 166 14.49 1.00 21.02
CA LEU A 166 15.94 0.79 20.91
C LEU A 166 16.61 1.17 22.22
N ALA A 167 17.50 0.30 22.71
CA ALA A 167 18.27 0.55 23.93
C ALA A 167 19.78 0.51 23.64
N CYS A 168 20.50 1.52 24.10
CA CYS A 168 21.95 1.64 24.03
C CYS A 168 22.54 1.48 25.44
N ALA A 169 23.46 0.53 25.60
CA ALA A 169 24.19 0.28 26.84
C ALA A 169 25.71 0.42 26.66
N HIS A 170 26.40 0.69 27.76
CA HIS A 170 27.82 0.41 27.95
C HIS A 170 27.96 -0.14 29.39
N TRP A 171 28.39 -1.38 29.56
CA TRP A 171 28.49 -2.04 30.88
C TRP A 171 29.88 -1.86 31.53
N SER A 172 29.93 -2.05 32.86
CA SER A 172 31.17 -1.94 33.67
C SER A 172 32.20 -3.05 33.38
N LEU A 173 33.46 -2.74 33.66
CA LEU A 173 34.58 -3.69 33.62
C LEU A 173 34.51 -4.76 34.73
N THR A 174 33.73 -4.59 35.80
CA THR A 174 33.63 -5.58 36.91
C THR A 174 32.40 -6.47 36.81
N ALA A 175 32.57 -7.78 37.00
CA ALA A 175 31.52 -8.78 36.77
C ALA A 175 30.26 -8.58 37.64
N GLU A 176 30.41 -8.15 38.90
CA GLU A 176 29.23 -7.92 39.76
C GLU A 176 28.41 -6.71 39.30
N ASP A 177 29.07 -5.66 38.76
CA ASP A 177 28.39 -4.47 38.25
C ASP A 177 27.71 -4.76 36.89
N ARG A 178 28.26 -5.68 36.09
CA ARG A 178 27.57 -6.24 34.90
C ARG A 178 26.35 -7.07 35.26
N MET A 179 26.45 -7.95 36.27
CA MET A 179 25.30 -8.71 36.74
C MET A 179 24.21 -7.79 37.33
N ALA A 180 24.60 -6.79 38.13
CA ALA A 180 23.68 -5.77 38.64
C ALA A 180 23.07 -4.90 37.52
N SER A 181 23.79 -4.70 36.40
CA SER A 181 23.25 -4.05 35.20
C SER A 181 22.17 -4.90 34.52
N LEU A 182 22.35 -6.22 34.44
CA LEU A 182 21.30 -7.14 33.96
C LEU A 182 20.06 -7.10 34.87
N GLU A 183 20.23 -7.16 36.20
CA GLU A 183 19.10 -7.03 37.12
C GLU A 183 18.39 -5.68 37.00
N LYS A 184 19.12 -4.59 36.70
CA LYS A 184 18.50 -3.30 36.46
C LYS A 184 17.70 -3.26 35.16
N ILE A 185 18.17 -3.94 34.11
CA ILE A 185 17.42 -4.14 32.86
C ILE A 185 16.14 -4.96 33.11
N ARG A 186 16.22 -6.04 33.91
CA ARG A 186 15.07 -6.86 34.32
C ARG A 186 14.00 -6.08 35.09
N GLN A 187 14.38 -5.07 35.86
CA GLN A 187 13.43 -4.16 36.52
C GLN A 187 12.77 -3.17 35.55
N VAL A 188 13.50 -2.69 34.52
CA VAL A 188 13.06 -1.61 33.64
C VAL A 188 12.24 -2.10 32.45
N VAL A 189 12.68 -3.14 31.75
CA VAL A 189 12.05 -3.54 30.47
C VAL A 189 10.58 -3.94 30.63
N PRO A 190 10.15 -4.64 31.71
CA PRO A 190 8.73 -4.93 31.96
C PRO A 190 7.84 -3.72 32.28
N THR A 191 8.39 -2.52 32.51
CA THR A 191 7.58 -1.29 32.72
C THR A 191 7.32 -0.52 31.42
N LEU A 192 7.82 -1.02 30.29
CA LEU A 192 7.59 -0.44 28.96
C LEU A 192 6.25 -0.92 28.38
N LYS A 193 5.77 -0.25 27.32
CA LYS A 193 4.60 -0.71 26.56
C LYS A 193 4.94 -1.99 25.80
N GLU A 194 3.93 -2.76 25.40
CA GLU A 194 4.10 -3.97 24.58
C GLU A 194 4.59 -3.65 23.16
N LYS A 195 5.90 -3.45 23.01
CA LYS A 195 6.62 -3.29 21.74
C LYS A 195 7.94 -4.07 21.81
N PRO A 196 8.44 -4.67 20.71
CA PRO A 196 9.77 -5.25 20.66
C PRO A 196 10.84 -4.29 21.19
N LEU A 197 11.61 -4.71 22.19
CA LEU A 197 12.83 -4.01 22.61
C LEU A 197 14.08 -4.68 22.03
N ILE A 198 14.93 -3.87 21.40
CA ILE A 198 16.23 -4.27 20.88
C ILE A 198 17.30 -3.55 21.68
N LEU A 199 18.07 -4.31 22.45
CA LEU A 199 19.25 -3.85 23.18
C LEU A 199 20.48 -3.99 22.29
N ALA A 200 21.33 -2.98 22.26
CA ALA A 200 22.66 -3.09 21.69
C ALA A 200 23.69 -2.28 22.49
N GLY A 201 24.95 -2.71 22.43
CA GLY A 201 26.03 -2.03 23.13
C GLY A 201 27.26 -2.88 23.32
N ASP A 202 28.31 -2.22 23.80
CA ASP A 202 29.46 -2.86 24.43
C ASP A 202 29.07 -3.34 25.83
N LEU A 203 29.11 -4.64 26.05
CA LEU A 203 28.74 -5.26 27.33
C LEU A 203 29.96 -5.66 28.17
N ASN A 204 31.20 -5.36 27.72
CA ASN A 204 32.46 -5.67 28.42
C ASN A 204 32.55 -7.12 28.96
N ALA A 205 31.97 -8.08 28.23
CA ALA A 205 31.80 -9.46 28.68
C ALA A 205 31.81 -10.43 27.49
N THR A 206 32.49 -11.57 27.62
CA THR A 206 32.54 -12.60 26.58
C THR A 206 31.30 -13.52 26.61
N PRO A 207 30.98 -14.27 25.53
CA PRO A 207 29.74 -15.05 25.47
C PRO A 207 29.57 -16.12 26.56
N ASP A 208 30.69 -16.65 27.08
CA ASP A 208 30.70 -17.69 28.10
C ASP A 208 30.65 -17.13 29.53
N SER A 209 30.62 -15.80 29.70
CA SER A 209 30.55 -15.17 31.02
C SER A 209 29.18 -15.38 31.70
N PRO A 210 29.12 -15.47 33.04
CA PRO A 210 27.87 -15.68 33.76
C PRO A 210 26.78 -14.66 33.40
N GLU A 211 27.14 -13.38 33.28
CA GLU A 211 26.23 -12.29 32.95
C GLU A 211 25.64 -12.39 31.54
N ILE A 212 26.41 -12.79 30.52
CA ILE A 212 25.87 -13.01 29.17
C ILE A 212 25.03 -14.29 29.10
N GLN A 213 25.43 -15.35 29.82
CA GLN A 213 24.63 -16.57 29.97
C GLN A 213 23.29 -16.33 30.70
N GLN A 214 23.23 -15.39 31.64
CA GLN A 214 21.97 -14.96 32.27
C GLN A 214 21.16 -14.05 31.35
N LEU A 215 21.79 -13.09 30.65
CA LEU A 215 21.14 -12.24 29.63
C LEU A 215 20.44 -13.09 28.55
N MET A 216 21.10 -14.16 28.08
CA MET A 216 20.55 -15.09 27.08
C MET A 216 19.32 -15.89 27.53
N LYS A 217 18.92 -15.82 28.81
CA LYS A 217 17.64 -16.38 29.28
C LYS A 217 16.47 -15.50 28.83
N ASP A 218 16.62 -14.19 28.93
CA ASP A 218 15.53 -13.22 28.69
C ASP A 218 15.63 -12.55 27.31
N PHE A 219 16.84 -12.45 26.77
CA PHE A 219 17.14 -11.96 25.43
C PHE A 219 17.55 -13.07 24.47
N THR A 220 17.22 -12.92 23.19
CA THR A 220 17.83 -13.70 22.10
C THR A 220 18.92 -12.85 21.44
N LEU A 221 20.15 -13.36 21.35
CA LEU A 221 21.22 -12.67 20.62
C LEU A 221 20.92 -12.65 19.10
N VAL A 222 21.13 -11.47 18.51
CA VAL A 222 21.07 -11.20 17.07
C VAL A 222 22.49 -11.18 16.49
N SER A 223 23.44 -10.66 17.25
CA SER A 223 24.88 -10.78 16.99
C SER A 223 25.35 -12.22 17.16
N ASN A 224 26.20 -12.70 16.25
CA ASN A 224 26.79 -14.03 16.33
C ASN A 224 27.90 -14.05 17.40
N PRO A 225 27.76 -14.78 18.52
CA PRO A 225 28.76 -14.78 19.60
C PRO A 225 30.14 -15.29 19.15
N LYS A 226 30.22 -16.04 18.04
CA LYS A 226 31.47 -16.58 17.46
C LYS A 226 32.17 -15.60 16.48
N LYS A 227 31.77 -14.33 16.45
CA LYS A 227 32.39 -13.30 15.61
C LYS A 227 32.95 -12.18 16.50
N PRO A 228 34.26 -12.19 16.80
CA PRO A 228 34.86 -11.22 17.70
C PRO A 228 34.85 -9.80 17.12
N THR A 229 34.76 -8.84 18.02
CA THR A 229 34.64 -7.40 17.73
C THR A 229 35.80 -6.58 18.26
N PHE A 230 36.57 -7.11 19.21
CA PHE A 230 37.67 -6.41 19.89
C PHE A 230 38.96 -7.26 19.95
N PRO A 231 40.16 -6.66 19.79
CA PRO A 231 40.42 -5.34 19.22
C PRO A 231 40.14 -5.31 17.70
N ALA A 232 40.03 -4.12 17.10
CA ALA A 232 39.50 -4.00 15.73
C ALA A 232 40.44 -4.49 14.62
N ASP A 233 41.76 -4.42 14.83
CA ASP A 233 42.77 -4.91 13.90
C ASP A 233 42.89 -6.44 13.92
N GLU A 234 43.10 -7.01 15.11
CA GLU A 234 43.28 -8.45 15.39
C GLU A 234 42.22 -8.97 16.40
N PRO A 235 40.95 -9.15 15.98
CA PRO A 235 39.84 -9.40 16.89
C PRO A 235 39.89 -10.81 17.51
N THR A 236 39.90 -10.86 18.84
CA THR A 236 39.97 -12.10 19.64
C THR A 236 38.79 -12.26 20.60
N GLN A 237 38.08 -11.18 20.93
CA GLN A 237 36.98 -11.18 21.89
C GLN A 237 35.68 -10.66 21.26
N THR A 238 34.55 -11.30 21.58
CA THR A 238 33.21 -10.76 21.29
C THR A 238 32.71 -10.09 22.56
N ILE A 239 32.60 -8.75 22.56
CA ILE A 239 32.10 -7.97 23.71
C ILE A 239 31.00 -6.96 23.34
N ASP A 240 30.86 -6.63 22.06
CA ASP A 240 29.72 -5.90 21.51
C ASP A 240 28.58 -6.86 21.16
N TYR A 241 27.32 -6.47 21.43
CA TYR A 241 26.14 -7.29 21.18
C TYR A 241 24.98 -6.51 20.58
N ILE A 242 24.13 -7.23 19.85
CA ILE A 242 22.74 -6.84 19.53
C ILE A 242 21.83 -7.98 20.00
N ALA A 243 20.77 -7.68 20.75
CA ALA A 243 19.90 -8.67 21.38
C ALA A 243 18.44 -8.19 21.49
N VAL A 244 17.47 -9.12 21.38
CA VAL A 244 16.02 -8.81 21.41
C VAL A 244 15.37 -9.40 22.65
N TRP A 245 14.56 -8.61 23.36
CA TRP A 245 13.81 -9.06 24.54
C TRP A 245 12.70 -10.07 24.16
N LYS A 246 12.82 -11.32 24.63
CA LYS A 246 12.00 -12.45 24.15
C LYS A 246 10.50 -12.25 24.33
N ALA A 247 10.07 -11.74 25.48
CA ALA A 247 8.64 -11.58 25.80
C ALA A 247 7.90 -10.66 24.81
N THR A 248 8.62 -9.75 24.15
CA THR A 248 8.08 -8.81 23.15
C THR A 248 8.54 -9.10 21.71
N ALA A 249 9.24 -10.21 21.47
CA ALA A 249 9.93 -10.45 20.19
C ALA A 249 9.00 -10.83 19.03
N ALA A 250 7.78 -11.30 19.30
CA ALA A 250 6.91 -11.93 18.29
C ALA A 250 6.58 -11.07 17.04
N PRO A 251 6.42 -9.73 17.13
CA PRO A 251 6.24 -8.85 15.96
C PRO A 251 7.52 -8.56 15.15
N LEU A 252 8.69 -8.95 15.66
CA LEU A 252 9.99 -8.63 15.05
C LEU A 252 10.55 -9.85 14.28
N TYR A 253 11.27 -9.56 13.20
CA TYR A 253 12.03 -10.54 12.43
C TYR A 253 13.43 -10.02 12.14
N TRP A 254 14.41 -10.90 12.21
CA TRP A 254 15.79 -10.70 11.78
C TRP A 254 16.31 -12.02 11.19
N SER A 255 17.33 -11.92 10.33
CA SER A 255 17.95 -13.09 9.70
C SER A 255 19.42 -13.15 10.08
N ASN A 256 19.91 -14.31 10.54
CA ASN A 256 21.31 -14.46 10.93
C ASN A 256 22.29 -14.20 9.76
N GLY A 257 21.84 -14.37 8.52
CA GLY A 257 22.60 -14.00 7.31
C GLY A 257 22.67 -12.49 7.03
N ARG A 258 21.91 -11.66 7.78
CA ARG A 258 21.86 -10.20 7.65
C ARG A 258 22.52 -9.45 8.82
N THR A 259 22.96 -10.17 9.87
CA THR A 259 23.80 -9.59 10.93
C THR A 259 25.28 -9.74 10.57
N ARG A 260 26.03 -8.63 10.59
CA ARG A 260 27.45 -8.59 10.25
C ARG A 260 28.25 -7.75 11.25
N VAL A 261 29.42 -8.25 11.63
CA VAL A 261 30.51 -7.45 12.19
C VAL A 261 31.24 -6.82 11.00
N LEU A 262 31.55 -5.53 11.07
CA LEU A 262 32.31 -4.83 10.02
C LEU A 262 33.80 -4.87 10.33
N GLU A 263 34.66 -4.90 9.31
CA GLU A 263 36.11 -5.00 9.54
C GLU A 263 36.71 -3.77 10.25
N ALA A 264 36.29 -2.55 9.86
CA ALA A 264 36.48 -1.26 10.55
C ALA A 264 37.83 -0.95 11.25
N LYS A 265 38.93 -1.59 10.82
CA LYS A 265 40.16 -1.86 11.59
C LYS A 265 40.92 -0.67 12.20
N THR A 266 40.56 0.57 11.85
CA THR A 266 41.31 1.79 12.23
C THR A 266 40.43 2.85 12.87
N ALA A 267 39.10 2.78 12.70
CA ALA A 267 38.19 3.86 13.07
C ALA A 267 37.87 3.91 14.58
N SER A 268 38.01 2.79 15.27
CA SER A 268 37.94 2.59 16.73
C SER A 268 38.81 1.36 17.08
N ASP A 269 39.00 1.05 18.36
CA ASP A 269 39.47 -0.28 18.81
C ASP A 269 38.35 -1.34 18.84
N HIS A 270 37.09 -0.96 18.62
CA HIS A 270 35.98 -1.88 18.41
C HIS A 270 35.54 -1.97 16.94
N ARG A 271 35.00 -3.13 16.56
CA ARG A 271 34.30 -3.37 15.29
C ARG A 271 32.80 -3.23 15.48
N PRO A 272 32.11 -2.38 14.71
CA PRO A 272 30.67 -2.25 14.84
C PRO A 272 29.95 -3.48 14.31
N ILE A 273 28.84 -3.81 14.97
CA ILE A 273 27.87 -4.81 14.50
C ILE A 273 26.70 -4.05 13.88
N VAL A 274 26.18 -4.53 12.75
CA VAL A 274 24.89 -4.07 12.20
C VAL A 274 24.02 -5.25 11.80
N SER A 275 22.72 -5.15 12.09
CA SER A 275 21.70 -6.13 11.70
C SER A 275 20.53 -5.45 10.97
N GLU A 276 19.91 -6.18 10.05
CA GLU A 276 18.66 -5.77 9.41
C GLU A 276 17.47 -6.41 10.13
N PHE A 277 16.55 -5.55 10.58
CA PHE A 277 15.30 -5.91 11.24
C PHE A 277 14.10 -5.61 10.35
N ARG A 278 13.04 -6.39 10.52
CA ARG A 278 11.72 -6.18 9.89
C ARG A 278 10.62 -6.33 10.94
N ILE A 279 9.68 -5.40 10.95
CA ILE A 279 8.44 -5.51 11.73
C ILE A 279 7.44 -6.28 10.87
N LYS A 280 6.92 -7.40 11.38
CA LYS A 280 5.83 -8.16 10.76
C LYS A 280 4.60 -7.27 10.64
N THR A 281 3.86 -7.40 9.55
CA THR A 281 2.60 -6.67 9.36
C THR A 281 1.53 -7.24 10.28
N PRO A 282 0.89 -6.45 11.16
CA PRO A 282 -0.16 -6.94 12.04
C PRO A 282 -1.33 -7.54 11.25
N ALA A 283 -1.84 -8.70 11.69
CA ALA A 283 -2.90 -9.44 10.99
C ALA A 283 -4.13 -8.58 10.63
N HIS A 284 -4.58 -7.73 11.56
CA HIS A 284 -5.72 -6.81 11.36
C HIS A 284 -5.46 -5.66 10.37
N ARG A 285 -4.24 -5.54 9.81
CA ARG A 285 -3.84 -4.58 8.77
C ARG A 285 -3.25 -5.27 7.54
N PHE A 286 -3.34 -6.60 7.44
CA PHE A 286 -2.56 -7.34 6.45
C PHE A 286 -3.06 -7.16 5.01
N PHE A 287 -4.38 -7.08 4.84
CA PHE A 287 -5.03 -6.81 3.56
C PHE A 287 -5.28 -5.29 3.39
N TYR A 288 -5.53 -4.85 2.16
CA TYR A 288 -5.96 -3.47 1.89
C TYR A 288 -7.41 -3.21 2.31
N GLY A 289 -8.29 -4.18 2.05
CA GLY A 289 -9.70 -4.21 2.40
C GLY A 289 -10.25 -5.64 2.31
N GLN A 290 -11.55 -5.78 2.08
CA GLN A 290 -12.19 -7.07 1.83
C GLN A 290 -11.85 -7.57 0.42
N PRO A 291 -11.79 -8.90 0.18
CA PRO A 291 -11.66 -9.44 -1.17
C PRO A 291 -12.91 -9.09 -2.00
N TYR A 292 -12.76 -9.02 -3.32
CA TYR A 292 -13.86 -8.76 -4.24
C TYR A 292 -13.95 -9.80 -5.36
N LEU A 293 -15.18 -10.05 -5.83
CA LEU A 293 -15.51 -11.09 -6.78
C LEU A 293 -15.67 -10.51 -8.18
N GLN A 294 -15.03 -11.13 -9.17
CA GLN A 294 -15.10 -10.72 -10.57
C GLN A 294 -15.17 -11.93 -11.51
N ASN A 295 -15.47 -11.68 -12.79
CA ASN A 295 -15.44 -12.69 -13.86
C ASN A 295 -16.18 -14.01 -13.52
N PRO A 296 -17.49 -13.97 -13.18
CA PRO A 296 -18.31 -15.14 -12.81
C PRO A 296 -18.70 -16.00 -14.04
N THR A 297 -17.74 -16.33 -14.90
CA THR A 297 -17.93 -16.96 -16.21
C THR A 297 -17.37 -18.39 -16.24
N GLY A 298 -17.76 -19.19 -17.23
CA GLY A 298 -17.05 -20.45 -17.56
C GLY A 298 -16.93 -21.45 -16.41
N LYS A 299 -17.95 -21.55 -15.55
CA LYS A 299 -17.95 -22.38 -14.32
C LYS A 299 -16.83 -22.01 -13.34
N GLY A 300 -16.58 -20.71 -13.19
CA GLY A 300 -15.59 -20.16 -12.28
C GLY A 300 -15.91 -18.73 -11.87
N ILE A 301 -15.14 -18.23 -10.90
CA ILE A 301 -15.17 -16.85 -10.45
C ILE A 301 -13.78 -16.47 -9.96
N THR A 302 -13.40 -15.20 -10.11
CA THR A 302 -12.09 -14.71 -9.69
C THR A 302 -12.22 -13.93 -8.40
N VAL A 303 -11.44 -14.34 -7.40
CA VAL A 303 -11.29 -13.65 -6.12
C VAL A 303 -10.09 -12.73 -6.23
N MET A 304 -10.35 -11.43 -6.11
CA MET A 304 -9.39 -10.35 -6.19
C MET A 304 -9.12 -9.78 -4.80
N PHE A 305 -7.87 -9.51 -4.45
CA PHE A 305 -7.49 -8.86 -3.20
C PHE A 305 -6.07 -8.29 -3.26
N GLN A 306 -5.75 -7.39 -2.33
CA GLN A 306 -4.41 -6.81 -2.19
C GLN A 306 -3.89 -6.94 -0.76
N THR A 307 -2.61 -7.30 -0.61
CA THR A 307 -1.90 -7.36 0.68
C THR A 307 -1.06 -6.10 0.90
N ARG A 308 -0.64 -5.81 2.13
CA ARG A 308 0.34 -4.74 2.41
C ARG A 308 1.79 -5.16 2.11
N ARG A 309 2.05 -6.44 1.83
CA ARG A 309 3.40 -7.02 1.61
C ARG A 309 3.37 -8.20 0.63
N PRO A 310 4.43 -8.41 -0.17
CA PRO A 310 4.61 -9.64 -0.93
C PRO A 310 4.45 -10.87 -0.03
N SER A 311 3.63 -11.81 -0.47
CA SER A 311 3.08 -12.88 0.36
C SER A 311 2.89 -14.15 -0.46
N HIS A 312 2.88 -15.32 0.20
CA HIS A 312 2.31 -16.52 -0.40
C HIS A 312 0.80 -16.53 -0.11
N CYS A 313 -0.02 -16.51 -1.17
CA CYS A 313 -1.46 -16.31 -1.08
C CYS A 313 -2.26 -17.48 -1.69
N TRP A 314 -3.43 -17.74 -1.11
CA TRP A 314 -4.39 -18.74 -1.59
C TRP A 314 -5.82 -18.41 -1.16
N VAL A 315 -6.81 -18.96 -1.87
CA VAL A 315 -8.22 -18.98 -1.44
C VAL A 315 -8.51 -20.34 -0.82
N GLU A 316 -9.24 -20.37 0.29
CA GLU A 316 -9.85 -21.57 0.87
C GLU A 316 -11.36 -21.53 0.64
N PHE A 317 -11.97 -22.60 0.15
CA PHE A 317 -13.42 -22.63 -0.15
C PHE A 317 -14.08 -23.99 0.09
N THR A 318 -15.39 -23.96 0.35
CA THR A 318 -16.23 -25.12 0.68
C THR A 318 -17.70 -24.85 0.33
N THR A 319 -18.51 -25.89 0.22
CA THR A 319 -19.99 -25.79 0.21
C THR A 319 -20.61 -26.04 1.60
N ASP A 320 -19.82 -26.46 2.58
CA ASP A 320 -20.24 -26.71 3.96
C ASP A 320 -20.33 -25.40 4.76
N SER A 321 -21.57 -24.99 5.08
CA SER A 321 -21.87 -23.79 5.86
C SER A 321 -21.48 -23.89 7.33
N LEU A 322 -21.41 -25.10 7.91
CA LEU A 322 -21.04 -25.32 9.32
C LEU A 322 -19.52 -25.20 9.49
N LEU A 323 -18.72 -25.74 8.56
CA LEU A 323 -17.27 -25.51 8.54
C LEU A 323 -16.94 -24.02 8.37
N ALA A 324 -17.65 -23.33 7.49
CA ALA A 324 -17.49 -21.89 7.28
C ALA A 324 -17.87 -21.08 8.53
N ALA A 325 -19.04 -21.34 9.13
CA ALA A 325 -19.50 -20.66 10.35
C ALA A 325 -18.58 -20.92 11.57
N GLN A 326 -17.92 -22.07 11.62
CA GLN A 326 -16.92 -22.40 12.65
C GLN A 326 -15.51 -21.85 12.34
N GLY A 327 -15.31 -21.11 11.24
CA GLY A 327 -14.02 -20.54 10.86
C GLY A 327 -12.93 -21.56 10.52
N LYS A 328 -13.28 -22.84 10.36
CA LYS A 328 -12.35 -23.95 10.15
C LYS A 328 -11.70 -23.87 8.76
N ALA A 329 -10.54 -24.49 8.59
CA ALA A 329 -9.88 -24.55 7.28
C ALA A 329 -10.70 -25.36 6.28
N ALA A 330 -10.90 -24.81 5.09
CA ALA A 330 -11.65 -25.48 4.04
C ALA A 330 -10.83 -26.63 3.41
N PRO A 331 -11.50 -27.69 2.91
CA PRO A 331 -10.82 -28.81 2.24
C PRO A 331 -10.28 -28.42 0.85
N GLN A 332 -10.90 -27.45 0.16
CA GLN A 332 -10.45 -27.01 -1.17
C GLN A 332 -9.61 -25.73 -1.03
N LYS A 333 -8.43 -25.72 -1.67
CA LYS A 333 -7.51 -24.57 -1.68
C LYS A 333 -6.97 -24.33 -3.08
N VAL A 334 -6.95 -23.08 -3.53
CA VAL A 334 -6.46 -22.67 -4.86
C VAL A 334 -5.53 -21.47 -4.73
N ARG A 335 -4.45 -21.46 -5.52
CA ARG A 335 -3.50 -20.35 -5.65
C ARG A 335 -3.16 -20.12 -7.11
N SER A 336 -2.80 -18.90 -7.47
CA SER A 336 -2.34 -18.59 -8.84
C SER A 336 -0.85 -18.91 -9.01
N LEU A 337 -0.50 -19.38 -10.21
CA LEU A 337 0.86 -19.67 -10.63
C LEU A 337 1.15 -18.95 -11.96
N ILE A 338 2.34 -18.37 -12.09
CA ILE A 338 2.89 -17.84 -13.34
C ILE A 338 4.19 -18.59 -13.62
N GLY A 339 4.32 -19.21 -14.80
CA GLY A 339 5.49 -20.05 -15.13
C GLY A 339 5.74 -21.18 -14.12
N GLY A 340 4.69 -21.74 -13.51
CA GLY A 340 4.75 -22.73 -12.45
C GLY A 340 5.08 -22.20 -11.05
N GLN A 341 5.38 -20.91 -10.90
CA GLN A 341 5.76 -20.29 -9.62
C GLN A 341 4.59 -19.51 -9.00
N ALA A 342 4.44 -19.54 -7.68
CA ALA A 342 3.43 -18.76 -6.98
C ALA A 342 3.70 -17.25 -7.08
N ILE A 343 2.65 -16.44 -7.16
CA ILE A 343 2.72 -14.98 -7.31
C ILE A 343 3.13 -14.34 -5.96
N CYS A 344 4.41 -14.46 -5.66
CA CYS A 344 5.05 -14.09 -4.39
C CYS A 344 5.94 -12.84 -4.49
N HIS A 345 6.00 -12.20 -5.67
CA HIS A 345 6.80 -11.00 -5.94
C HIS A 345 6.01 -9.69 -5.81
N ASP A 346 4.67 -9.77 -5.83
CA ASP A 346 3.78 -8.61 -5.82
C ASP A 346 2.67 -8.73 -4.76
N ILE A 347 1.94 -7.64 -4.55
CA ILE A 347 0.86 -7.49 -3.56
C ILE A 347 -0.55 -7.65 -4.13
N GLU A 348 -0.73 -7.55 -5.45
CA GLU A 348 -2.01 -7.81 -6.11
C GLU A 348 -2.20 -9.31 -6.35
N GLN A 349 -3.37 -9.82 -5.95
CA GLN A 349 -3.68 -11.24 -5.97
C GLN A 349 -4.99 -11.47 -6.72
N LYS A 350 -4.85 -12.08 -7.89
CA LYS A 350 -5.92 -12.48 -8.81
C LYS A 350 -6.00 -14.00 -8.79
N ILE A 351 -6.92 -14.56 -7.98
CA ILE A 351 -7.02 -16.02 -7.75
C ILE A 351 -8.35 -16.55 -8.28
N ARG A 352 -8.30 -17.27 -9.39
CA ARG A 352 -9.47 -17.80 -10.07
C ARG A 352 -9.86 -19.20 -9.58
N LEU A 353 -11.07 -19.31 -9.05
CA LEU A 353 -11.75 -20.57 -8.77
C LEU A 353 -12.37 -21.09 -10.08
N ASN A 354 -12.10 -22.34 -10.44
CA ASN A 354 -12.60 -22.98 -11.66
C ASN A 354 -13.28 -24.32 -11.35
N HIS A 355 -14.03 -24.86 -12.31
CA HIS A 355 -14.78 -26.12 -12.19
C HIS A 355 -15.83 -26.12 -11.07
N LEU A 356 -16.38 -24.94 -10.78
CA LEU A 356 -17.46 -24.76 -9.82
C LEU A 356 -18.79 -25.30 -10.37
N LYS A 357 -19.66 -25.76 -9.47
CA LYS A 357 -21.01 -26.19 -9.83
C LYS A 357 -21.94 -24.98 -9.84
N GLU A 358 -22.61 -24.76 -10.97
CA GLU A 358 -23.66 -23.74 -11.12
C GLU A 358 -24.82 -23.98 -10.12
N GLY A 359 -25.52 -22.92 -9.71
CA GLY A 359 -26.61 -22.96 -8.73
C GLY A 359 -26.19 -23.37 -7.30
N THR A 360 -24.88 -23.48 -7.03
CA THR A 360 -24.36 -23.92 -5.74
C THR A 360 -23.74 -22.75 -4.99
N THR A 361 -24.14 -22.54 -3.73
CA THR A 361 -23.50 -21.56 -2.85
C THR A 361 -22.14 -22.08 -2.38
N TYR A 362 -21.11 -21.27 -2.57
CA TYR A 362 -19.77 -21.50 -2.06
C TYR A 362 -19.45 -20.51 -0.96
N TYR A 363 -18.85 -20.99 0.12
CA TYR A 363 -18.23 -20.19 1.17
C TYR A 363 -16.74 -20.14 0.93
N TYR A 364 -16.14 -18.95 0.94
CA TYR A 364 -14.71 -18.77 0.67
C TYR A 364 -14.06 -17.75 1.61
N ARG A 365 -12.74 -17.85 1.79
CA ARG A 365 -11.91 -16.83 2.43
C ARG A 365 -10.57 -16.71 1.73
N VAL A 366 -9.94 -15.54 1.81
CA VAL A 366 -8.56 -15.35 1.35
C VAL A 366 -7.59 -15.56 2.50
N CYS A 367 -6.48 -16.23 2.20
CA CYS A 367 -5.39 -16.52 3.11
C CYS A 367 -4.08 -15.99 2.53
N ALA A 368 -3.24 -15.42 3.37
CA ALA A 368 -1.94 -14.89 3.00
C ALA A 368 -0.91 -15.12 4.10
N GLN A 369 0.33 -15.40 3.71
CA GLN A 369 1.45 -15.54 4.63
C GLN A 369 2.57 -14.59 4.20
N GLU A 370 2.96 -13.66 5.08
CA GLU A 370 3.96 -12.63 4.75
C GLU A 370 5.31 -13.27 4.37
N ILE A 371 5.93 -12.83 3.28
CA ILE A 371 7.29 -13.25 2.95
C ILE A 371 8.27 -12.27 3.60
N LEU A 372 8.88 -12.71 4.70
CA LEU A 372 9.83 -11.94 5.50
C LEU A 372 11.23 -11.91 4.86
N GLU A 373 11.65 -13.03 4.26
CA GLU A 373 12.86 -13.13 3.42
C GLU A 373 12.62 -14.07 2.22
N ASN A 374 13.18 -13.73 1.05
CA ASN A 374 12.97 -14.44 -0.22
C ASN A 374 14.27 -14.63 -1.03
N GLN A 375 15.31 -15.23 -0.43
CA GLN A 375 16.57 -15.53 -1.14
C GLN A 375 16.47 -16.80 -1.99
N ALA A 376 17.37 -16.98 -2.97
CA ALA A 376 17.36 -18.12 -3.89
C ALA A 376 17.22 -19.48 -3.16
N TYR A 377 17.99 -19.69 -2.10
CA TYR A 377 18.03 -20.94 -1.32
C TYR A 377 17.45 -20.83 0.10
N PHE A 378 16.86 -19.69 0.47
CA PHE A 378 16.29 -19.48 1.81
C PHE A 378 15.06 -18.58 1.78
N LYS A 379 13.95 -19.08 2.34
CA LYS A 379 12.68 -18.36 2.50
C LYS A 379 12.34 -18.30 3.99
N ALA A 380 11.89 -17.14 4.46
CA ALA A 380 11.30 -16.99 5.79
C ALA A 380 9.91 -16.36 5.68
N PHE A 381 8.98 -16.89 6.47
CA PHE A 381 7.58 -16.52 6.42
C PHE A 381 7.10 -15.97 7.77
N GLY A 382 6.15 -15.05 7.71
CA GLY A 382 5.39 -14.61 8.88
C GLY A 382 4.28 -15.58 9.24
N ASP A 383 3.44 -15.13 10.16
CA ASP A 383 2.23 -15.85 10.57
C ASP A 383 1.18 -15.81 9.45
N THR A 384 0.38 -16.88 9.32
CA THR A 384 -0.69 -16.93 8.31
C THR A 384 -1.88 -16.09 8.75
N VAL A 385 -2.29 -15.15 7.91
CA VAL A 385 -3.48 -14.30 8.10
C VAL A 385 -4.58 -14.79 7.16
N SER A 386 -5.83 -14.75 7.61
CA SER A 386 -7.00 -15.08 6.78
C SER A 386 -8.17 -14.16 7.09
N THR A 387 -9.05 -13.95 6.12
CA THR A 387 -10.31 -13.22 6.32
C THR A 387 -11.37 -14.10 6.99
N PRO A 388 -12.49 -13.51 7.47
CA PRO A 388 -13.74 -14.24 7.63
C PRO A 388 -14.14 -14.98 6.35
N TYR A 389 -15.09 -15.91 6.49
CA TYR A 389 -15.76 -16.53 5.34
C TYR A 389 -16.82 -15.60 4.76
N TYR A 390 -16.70 -15.36 3.46
CA TYR A 390 -17.72 -14.76 2.60
C TYR A 390 -18.44 -15.85 1.80
N ARG A 391 -19.44 -15.49 1.00
CA ARG A 391 -20.20 -16.45 0.19
C ARG A 391 -20.66 -15.85 -1.14
N PHE A 392 -20.78 -16.69 -2.16
CA PHE A 392 -21.40 -16.37 -3.45
C PHE A 392 -22.16 -17.59 -3.99
N THR A 393 -23.04 -17.36 -4.96
CA THR A 393 -23.70 -18.41 -5.76
C THR A 393 -23.50 -18.03 -7.23
N LEU A 394 -23.13 -18.99 -8.09
CA LEU A 394 -23.14 -18.79 -9.55
C LEU A 394 -24.54 -19.11 -10.11
N PRO A 395 -25.04 -18.38 -11.12
CA PRO A 395 -26.29 -18.71 -11.78
C PRO A 395 -26.20 -20.08 -12.47
N THR A 396 -27.35 -20.71 -12.68
CA THR A 396 -27.51 -21.82 -13.62
C THR A 396 -27.86 -21.28 -15.02
N PRO A 397 -27.65 -22.06 -16.11
CA PRO A 397 -28.02 -21.61 -17.46
C PRO A 397 -29.51 -21.31 -17.67
N ASP A 398 -30.37 -21.82 -16.79
CA ASP A 398 -31.82 -21.65 -16.70
C ASP A 398 -32.25 -20.66 -15.58
N THR A 399 -31.32 -19.85 -15.05
CA THR A 399 -31.65 -18.78 -14.10
C THR A 399 -32.38 -17.64 -14.81
N GLU A 400 -33.71 -17.64 -14.75
CA GLU A 400 -34.55 -16.59 -15.36
C GLU A 400 -34.54 -15.26 -14.58
N ASN A 401 -34.12 -15.26 -13.31
CA ASN A 401 -34.23 -14.10 -12.41
C ASN A 401 -32.85 -13.49 -12.07
N PHE A 402 -32.75 -12.16 -12.07
CA PHE A 402 -31.63 -11.43 -11.48
C PHE A 402 -32.01 -9.99 -11.09
N THR A 403 -31.21 -9.36 -10.24
CA THR A 403 -31.19 -7.89 -10.04
C THR A 403 -29.76 -7.38 -10.10
N ALA A 404 -29.48 -6.47 -11.02
CA ALA A 404 -28.18 -5.83 -11.22
C ALA A 404 -28.25 -4.33 -10.92
N ILE A 405 -27.28 -3.85 -10.13
CA ILE A 405 -27.11 -2.42 -9.86
C ILE A 405 -26.17 -1.83 -10.92
N VAL A 406 -26.52 -0.65 -11.44
CA VAL A 406 -25.75 0.06 -12.48
C VAL A 406 -25.46 1.49 -12.00
N LEU A 407 -24.17 1.81 -11.90
CA LEU A 407 -23.63 3.10 -11.48
C LEU A 407 -22.69 3.62 -12.57
N ASN A 408 -22.73 4.93 -12.81
CA ASN A 408 -21.83 5.64 -13.73
C ASN A 408 -21.39 6.94 -13.04
N ASP A 409 -20.27 7.52 -13.47
CA ASP A 409 -19.94 8.94 -13.22
C ASP A 409 -19.93 9.33 -11.71
N MET A 410 -19.53 8.41 -10.82
CA MET A 410 -19.42 8.70 -9.39
C MET A 410 -18.17 9.50 -9.02
N HIS A 411 -17.16 9.55 -9.90
CA HIS A 411 -15.95 10.37 -9.79
C HIS A 411 -15.23 10.30 -8.43
N CYS A 412 -15.13 9.11 -7.83
CA CYS A 412 -14.62 8.88 -6.47
C CYS A 412 -15.26 9.76 -5.35
N SER A 413 -16.43 10.36 -5.62
CA SER A 413 -17.07 11.32 -4.72
C SER A 413 -17.62 10.62 -3.49
N ASN A 414 -16.94 10.78 -2.35
CA ASN A 414 -17.27 10.11 -1.11
C ASN A 414 -18.76 10.29 -0.69
N GLN A 415 -19.36 11.45 -0.98
CA GLN A 415 -20.76 11.74 -0.66
C GLN A 415 -21.74 10.99 -1.57
N ILE A 416 -21.47 10.91 -2.87
CA ILE A 416 -22.26 10.14 -3.83
C ILE A 416 -22.18 8.66 -3.49
N GLU A 417 -20.98 8.13 -3.31
CA GLU A 417 -20.74 6.72 -2.98
C GLU A 417 -21.38 6.30 -1.65
N GLN A 418 -21.32 7.13 -0.60
CA GLN A 418 -21.98 6.86 0.68
C GLN A 418 -23.50 6.78 0.50
N LYS A 419 -24.09 7.70 -0.26
CA LYS A 419 -25.52 7.70 -0.59
C LYS A 419 -25.93 6.48 -1.42
N MET A 420 -25.20 6.18 -2.49
CA MET A 420 -25.50 5.06 -3.40
C MET A 420 -25.28 3.70 -2.75
N SER A 421 -24.22 3.52 -1.95
CA SER A 421 -24.02 2.26 -1.21
C SER A 421 -25.05 2.04 -0.09
N ALA A 422 -25.47 3.11 0.60
CA ALA A 422 -26.57 3.05 1.58
C ALA A 422 -27.96 2.85 0.93
N LEU A 423 -28.07 2.99 -0.39
CA LEU A 423 -29.24 2.63 -1.18
C LEU A 423 -29.15 1.19 -1.70
N ALA A 424 -28.01 0.81 -2.29
CA ALA A 424 -27.73 -0.56 -2.76
C ALA A 424 -27.96 -1.61 -1.66
N LYS A 425 -27.50 -1.34 -0.44
CA LYS A 425 -27.70 -2.17 0.76
C LYS A 425 -29.17 -2.38 1.20
N LYS A 426 -30.12 -1.68 0.58
CA LYS A 426 -31.58 -1.85 0.80
C LYS A 426 -32.26 -2.60 -0.34
N ILE A 427 -31.56 -2.87 -1.43
CA ILE A 427 -32.08 -3.52 -2.63
C ILE A 427 -31.35 -4.86 -2.79
N PRO A 428 -32.03 -6.01 -2.57
CA PRO A 428 -31.46 -7.31 -2.87
C PRO A 428 -31.01 -7.36 -4.33
N HIS A 429 -29.73 -7.64 -4.55
CA HIS A 429 -29.09 -7.65 -5.85
C HIS A 429 -28.11 -8.81 -5.95
N ASP A 430 -27.84 -9.24 -7.18
CA ASP A 430 -26.91 -10.32 -7.49
C ASP A 430 -25.52 -9.77 -7.82
N MET A 431 -25.45 -8.67 -8.58
CA MET A 431 -24.21 -8.08 -9.12
C MET A 431 -24.26 -6.55 -9.19
N VAL A 432 -23.08 -5.93 -9.34
CA VAL A 432 -22.92 -4.46 -9.46
C VAL A 432 -22.03 -4.11 -10.66
N PHE A 433 -22.48 -3.18 -11.50
CA PHE A 433 -21.73 -2.58 -12.60
C PHE A 433 -21.32 -1.15 -12.25
N PHE A 434 -20.01 -0.90 -12.28
CA PHE A 434 -19.41 0.43 -12.34
C PHE A 434 -19.08 0.70 -13.81
N ASN A 435 -20.00 1.37 -14.49
CA ASN A 435 -20.01 1.55 -15.94
C ASN A 435 -19.30 2.87 -16.35
N GLY A 436 -18.02 2.95 -15.99
CA GLY A 436 -17.12 4.07 -16.25
C GLY A 436 -17.28 5.28 -15.32
N ASP A 437 -16.21 6.06 -15.26
CA ASP A 437 -16.04 7.29 -14.46
C ASP A 437 -16.41 7.11 -12.97
N CYS A 438 -16.05 5.95 -12.43
CA CYS A 438 -16.26 5.57 -11.03
C CYS A 438 -14.94 5.47 -10.24
N LEU A 439 -13.82 5.27 -10.94
CA LEU A 439 -12.43 5.24 -10.43
C LEU A 439 -11.53 6.14 -11.33
N PRO A 440 -11.88 7.42 -11.54
CA PRO A 440 -11.20 8.31 -12.49
C PRO A 440 -9.73 8.57 -12.15
N GLU A 441 -8.95 8.91 -13.19
CA GLU A 441 -7.68 9.65 -13.12
C GLU A 441 -6.66 9.17 -12.06
N PRO A 442 -6.37 7.86 -11.93
CA PRO A 442 -5.48 7.35 -10.89
C PRO A 442 -4.05 7.90 -11.05
N ALA A 443 -3.59 8.67 -10.05
CA ALA A 443 -2.27 9.28 -10.06
C ALA A 443 -1.15 8.29 -9.73
N ASP A 444 -1.41 7.35 -8.82
CA ASP A 444 -0.50 6.25 -8.52
C ASP A 444 -1.20 4.94 -8.12
N ARG A 445 -0.41 3.86 -8.06
CA ARG A 445 -0.87 2.50 -7.74
C ARG A 445 -1.56 2.38 -6.38
N ASN A 446 -1.08 3.09 -5.36
CA ASN A 446 -1.65 3.04 -4.01
C ASN A 446 -3.01 3.72 -3.96
N GLU A 447 -3.19 4.82 -4.70
CA GLU A 447 -4.49 5.47 -4.89
C GLU A 447 -5.48 4.53 -5.60
N ALA A 448 -5.05 3.91 -6.71
CA ALA A 448 -5.87 2.96 -7.45
C ALA A 448 -6.31 1.76 -6.57
N ILE A 449 -5.38 1.15 -5.83
CA ILE A 449 -5.67 0.08 -4.87
C ILE A 449 -6.61 0.57 -3.76
N ALA A 450 -6.41 1.77 -3.21
CA ALA A 450 -7.24 2.32 -2.15
C ALA A 450 -8.68 2.57 -2.64
N ASN A 451 -8.82 3.18 -3.82
CA ASN A 451 -10.12 3.52 -4.41
C ASN A 451 -10.92 2.26 -4.79
N ILE A 452 -10.30 1.24 -5.40
CA ILE A 452 -11.01 -0.01 -5.71
C ILE A 452 -11.42 -0.77 -4.44
N ASN A 453 -10.54 -0.91 -3.43
CA ASN A 453 -10.89 -1.59 -2.17
C ASN A 453 -12.03 -0.86 -1.43
N ARG A 454 -11.96 0.47 -1.36
CA ARG A 454 -12.99 1.34 -0.78
C ARG A 454 -14.35 1.16 -1.46
N LEU A 455 -14.37 1.08 -2.79
CA LEU A 455 -15.61 0.95 -3.56
C LEU A 455 -16.19 -0.48 -3.50
N SER A 456 -15.32 -1.50 -3.60
CA SER A 456 -15.67 -2.91 -3.40
C SER A 456 -16.32 -3.17 -2.04
N GLU A 457 -15.78 -2.62 -0.94
CA GLU A 457 -16.35 -2.77 0.40
C GLU A 457 -17.67 -1.99 0.57
N ARG A 458 -17.80 -0.82 -0.08
CA ARG A 458 -19.05 -0.04 -0.08
C ARG A 458 -20.20 -0.81 -0.71
N PHE A 459 -19.95 -1.51 -1.82
CA PHE A 459 -20.94 -2.27 -2.60
C PHE A 459 -20.85 -3.79 -2.43
N GLU A 460 -20.34 -4.26 -1.29
CA GLU A 460 -20.41 -5.68 -0.87
C GLU A 460 -19.82 -6.67 -1.90
N GLY A 461 -18.75 -6.25 -2.59
CA GLY A 461 -18.08 -7.04 -3.63
C GLY A 461 -17.50 -8.38 -3.16
N ALA A 462 -17.43 -8.61 -1.84
CA ALA A 462 -17.07 -9.91 -1.26
C ALA A 462 -18.21 -10.96 -1.35
N THR A 463 -19.43 -10.54 -1.66
CA THR A 463 -20.59 -11.43 -1.86
C THR A 463 -21.26 -11.28 -3.21
N HIS A 464 -21.14 -10.10 -3.84
CA HIS A 464 -21.71 -9.80 -5.17
C HIS A 464 -20.59 -9.63 -6.21
N PRO A 465 -20.67 -10.23 -7.41
CA PRO A 465 -19.70 -9.97 -8.46
C PRO A 465 -19.77 -8.51 -8.91
N ILE A 466 -18.61 -7.86 -8.99
CA ILE A 466 -18.48 -6.46 -9.40
C ILE A 466 -17.75 -6.34 -10.74
N PHE A 467 -18.32 -5.54 -11.63
CA PHE A 467 -17.80 -5.30 -12.98
C PHE A 467 -17.34 -3.85 -13.09
N PHE A 468 -16.09 -3.65 -13.51
CA PHE A 468 -15.51 -2.34 -13.77
C PHE A 468 -15.31 -2.16 -15.27
N ILE A 469 -16.15 -1.36 -15.89
CA ILE A 469 -16.01 -0.95 -17.30
C ILE A 469 -15.32 0.42 -17.27
N ARG A 470 -14.35 0.66 -18.15
CA ARG A 470 -13.63 1.93 -18.18
C ARG A 470 -14.44 3.01 -18.89
N GLY A 471 -14.47 4.19 -18.30
CA GLY A 471 -14.84 5.45 -18.94
C GLY A 471 -13.61 6.20 -19.44
N ASN A 472 -13.88 7.40 -19.92
CA ASN A 472 -12.88 8.33 -20.45
C ASN A 472 -11.98 8.92 -19.35
N HIS A 473 -12.36 8.87 -18.06
CA HIS A 473 -11.46 9.24 -16.97
C HIS A 473 -10.63 8.08 -16.39
N GLU A 474 -11.07 6.81 -16.43
CA GLU A 474 -10.22 5.67 -16.00
C GLU A 474 -8.96 5.48 -16.87
N ILE A 475 -8.95 6.01 -18.09
CA ILE A 475 -7.83 5.94 -19.04
C ILE A 475 -6.81 7.09 -18.89
N ARG A 476 -7.06 8.07 -18.03
CA ARG A 476 -6.24 9.27 -17.84
C ARG A 476 -5.35 9.19 -16.59
N ASN A 477 -4.34 10.05 -16.53
CA ASN A 477 -3.35 10.15 -15.46
C ASN A 477 -2.38 8.95 -15.38
N ALA A 478 -1.34 9.06 -14.57
CA ALA A 478 -0.10 8.29 -14.69
C ALA A 478 -0.20 6.78 -14.40
N TYR A 479 -1.30 6.29 -13.79
CA TYR A 479 -1.49 4.85 -13.52
C TYR A 479 -2.64 4.20 -14.32
N SER A 480 -3.23 4.89 -15.31
CA SER A 480 -4.36 4.36 -16.07
C SER A 480 -4.08 3.07 -16.84
N SER A 481 -2.87 2.93 -17.39
CA SER A 481 -2.38 1.71 -18.04
C SER A 481 -2.03 0.60 -17.05
N GLY A 482 -1.88 0.92 -15.77
CA GLY A 482 -1.70 -0.03 -14.67
C GLY A 482 -3.02 -0.61 -14.14
N MET A 483 -4.12 0.16 -14.18
CA MET A 483 -5.45 -0.26 -13.69
C MET A 483 -5.91 -1.69 -14.09
N PRO A 484 -5.64 -2.23 -15.30
CA PRO A 484 -6.04 -3.60 -15.67
C PRO A 484 -5.46 -4.72 -14.79
N SER A 485 -4.45 -4.49 -13.96
CA SER A 485 -4.00 -5.49 -12.98
C SER A 485 -5.01 -5.70 -11.84
N LEU A 486 -5.74 -4.64 -11.46
CA LEU A 486 -6.75 -4.60 -10.40
C LEU A 486 -8.09 -5.22 -10.81
N PHE A 487 -8.30 -5.49 -12.10
CA PHE A 487 -9.54 -6.02 -12.67
C PHE A 487 -9.32 -7.42 -13.25
N ASP A 488 -10.28 -8.33 -13.14
CA ASP A 488 -10.31 -9.58 -13.91
C ASP A 488 -11.47 -9.60 -14.91
N TYR A 489 -11.14 -9.67 -16.19
CA TYR A 489 -12.12 -9.65 -17.28
C TYR A 489 -12.37 -11.05 -17.86
N PRO A 490 -13.63 -11.39 -18.21
CA PRO A 490 -13.97 -12.47 -19.12
C PRO A 490 -13.03 -12.59 -20.33
N VAL A 491 -12.49 -13.79 -20.55
CA VAL A 491 -11.59 -14.06 -21.67
C VAL A 491 -12.41 -14.08 -22.97
N VAL A 492 -12.04 -13.21 -23.92
CA VAL A 492 -12.61 -13.25 -25.28
C VAL A 492 -12.19 -14.58 -25.94
N PRO A 493 -13.12 -15.50 -26.24
CA PRO A 493 -12.79 -16.89 -26.59
C PRO A 493 -12.41 -17.06 -28.07
N TYR A 494 -11.90 -16.00 -28.70
CA TYR A 494 -11.72 -15.89 -30.15
C TYR A 494 -10.31 -15.41 -30.48
N ASN A 495 -9.66 -16.10 -31.42
CA ASN A 495 -8.50 -15.52 -32.11
C ASN A 495 -8.99 -14.33 -32.93
N LEU A 496 -8.79 -13.11 -32.42
CA LEU A 496 -8.97 -11.90 -33.20
C LEU A 496 -7.79 -11.78 -34.17
N GLU A 497 -7.93 -12.42 -35.33
CA GLU A 497 -7.03 -12.19 -36.46
C GLU A 497 -7.30 -10.78 -37.00
N THR A 498 -6.42 -9.85 -36.62
CA THR A 498 -6.34 -8.55 -37.26
C THR A 498 -5.81 -8.76 -38.67
N GLU A 499 -6.71 -8.90 -39.65
CA GLU A 499 -6.38 -8.70 -41.05
C GLU A 499 -5.65 -7.35 -41.18
N GLN A 500 -4.42 -7.36 -41.71
CA GLN A 500 -3.78 -6.14 -42.18
C GLN A 500 -4.50 -5.69 -43.46
N THR A 501 -5.70 -5.13 -43.31
CA THR A 501 -6.37 -4.41 -44.39
C THR A 501 -5.49 -3.22 -44.80
N ASP A 502 -5.32 -3.00 -46.10
CA ASP A 502 -4.48 -1.93 -46.63
C ASP A 502 -4.77 -0.58 -45.94
N ALA A 503 -3.74 -0.01 -45.33
CA ALA A 503 -3.86 1.16 -44.46
C ALA A 503 -4.06 2.44 -45.29
N ASP A 504 -5.30 2.74 -45.67
CA ASP A 504 -5.64 3.91 -46.48
C ASP A 504 -6.97 4.58 -46.06
N LYS A 505 -7.03 5.92 -46.19
CA LYS A 505 -8.22 6.80 -46.12
C LYS A 505 -8.90 7.05 -44.76
N THR A 506 -8.26 6.77 -43.63
CA THR A 506 -8.56 7.46 -42.35
C THR A 506 -7.29 8.13 -41.83
N GLY A 507 -7.28 9.47 -41.75
CA GLY A 507 -6.06 10.27 -41.60
C GLY A 507 -5.36 10.25 -40.24
N GLU A 508 -5.73 9.36 -39.33
CA GLU A 508 -5.04 9.11 -38.07
C GLU A 508 -4.07 7.94 -38.27
N THR A 509 -2.76 8.23 -38.29
CA THR A 509 -1.71 7.19 -38.27
C THR A 509 -0.74 7.49 -37.13
N SER A 510 -0.75 6.64 -36.09
CA SER A 510 0.08 6.82 -34.89
C SER A 510 1.58 6.63 -35.15
N GLY A 511 1.95 6.07 -36.31
CA GLY A 511 3.33 5.79 -36.70
C GLY A 511 3.97 4.58 -36.00
N TRP A 512 3.28 4.03 -34.99
CA TRP A 512 3.71 2.87 -34.20
C TRP A 512 2.97 1.61 -34.63
N LEU A 513 3.64 0.46 -34.53
CA LEU A 513 3.00 -0.85 -34.68
C LEU A 513 2.71 -1.42 -33.29
N ALA A 514 1.44 -1.46 -32.89
CA ALA A 514 1.02 -1.95 -31.59
C ALA A 514 1.18 -3.48 -31.46
N SER A 515 1.99 -3.94 -30.50
CA SER A 515 2.17 -5.37 -30.21
C SER A 515 1.42 -5.79 -28.94
N SER A 516 0.15 -6.18 -29.06
CA SER A 516 -0.59 -6.81 -27.94
C SER A 516 -0.09 -8.23 -27.70
N PRO A 517 0.27 -8.62 -26.46
CA PRO A 517 0.33 -10.02 -26.09
C PRO A 517 -1.05 -10.67 -26.34
N ARG A 518 -1.07 -11.90 -26.87
CA ARG A 518 -2.34 -12.66 -27.06
C ARG A 518 -3.03 -13.03 -25.74
N GLU A 519 -2.30 -12.96 -24.64
CA GLU A 519 -2.77 -13.26 -23.27
C GLU A 519 -3.13 -12.00 -22.46
N ALA A 520 -3.01 -10.80 -23.05
CA ALA A 520 -3.39 -9.56 -22.37
C ALA A 520 -4.92 -9.50 -22.17
N GLN A 521 -5.37 -9.41 -20.92
CA GLN A 521 -6.80 -9.30 -20.61
C GLN A 521 -7.37 -8.01 -21.20
N LYS A 522 -8.44 -8.15 -21.99
CA LYS A 522 -9.12 -7.03 -22.64
C LYS A 522 -10.20 -6.47 -21.69
N PRO A 523 -10.34 -5.14 -21.55
CA PRO A 523 -11.33 -4.51 -20.67
C PRO A 523 -12.76 -4.48 -21.25
N TYR A 524 -13.00 -5.21 -22.35
CA TYR A 524 -14.30 -5.46 -22.98
C TYR A 524 -14.55 -6.97 -23.05
N GLY A 525 -15.80 -7.39 -23.27
CA GLY A 525 -16.13 -8.81 -23.38
C GLY A 525 -17.61 -9.10 -23.25
N ALA A 526 -17.95 -10.36 -23.00
CA ALA A 526 -19.32 -10.81 -22.82
C ALA A 526 -19.43 -11.96 -21.81
N PHE A 527 -20.58 -12.05 -21.15
CA PHE A 527 -20.95 -13.18 -20.29
C PHE A 527 -22.46 -13.41 -20.29
N SER A 528 -22.89 -14.55 -19.77
CA SER A 528 -24.30 -14.86 -19.57
C SER A 528 -24.62 -15.02 -18.09
N TRP A 529 -25.72 -14.44 -17.63
CA TRP A 529 -26.32 -14.74 -16.33
C TRP A 529 -27.65 -15.44 -16.60
N GLY A 530 -27.65 -16.77 -16.49
CA GLY A 530 -28.74 -17.60 -16.99
C GLY A 530 -29.00 -17.41 -18.48
N ASP A 531 -30.24 -17.03 -18.79
CA ASP A 531 -30.74 -16.79 -20.15
C ASP A 531 -30.38 -15.41 -20.72
N THR A 532 -29.77 -14.53 -19.93
CA THR A 532 -29.50 -13.14 -20.34
C THR A 532 -28.02 -12.96 -20.69
N ARG A 533 -27.74 -12.43 -21.89
CA ARG A 533 -26.38 -12.11 -22.38
C ARG A 533 -26.05 -10.65 -22.09
N PHE A 534 -24.97 -10.42 -21.37
CA PHE A 534 -24.36 -9.11 -21.18
C PHE A 534 -23.14 -8.99 -22.09
N VAL A 535 -23.05 -7.89 -22.84
CA VAL A 535 -21.87 -7.52 -23.63
C VAL A 535 -21.44 -6.13 -23.17
N TYR A 536 -20.18 -5.96 -22.77
CA TYR A 536 -19.65 -4.69 -22.31
C TYR A 536 -18.45 -4.26 -23.15
N LEU A 537 -18.42 -2.99 -23.55
CA LEU A 537 -17.42 -2.40 -24.42
C LEU A 537 -16.63 -1.31 -23.70
N ASP A 538 -15.35 -1.18 -24.05
CA ASP A 538 -14.47 -0.10 -23.60
C ASP A 538 -14.44 0.97 -24.69
N CYS A 539 -15.12 2.08 -24.45
CA CYS A 539 -15.30 3.13 -25.45
C CYS A 539 -14.00 3.86 -25.83
N GLY A 540 -12.94 3.72 -25.02
CA GLY A 540 -11.74 4.54 -25.09
C GLY A 540 -12.00 6.00 -24.73
N GLU A 541 -11.21 6.89 -25.31
CA GLU A 541 -11.22 8.33 -25.04
C GLU A 541 -12.33 9.09 -25.79
N ASP A 542 -12.82 10.19 -25.19
CA ASP A 542 -13.79 11.15 -25.77
C ASP A 542 -13.13 12.17 -26.74
N LYS A 543 -11.80 12.07 -26.87
CA LYS A 543 -10.92 12.93 -27.70
C LYS A 543 -10.09 12.08 -28.68
N PRO A 544 -9.65 12.67 -29.82
CA PRO A 544 -8.70 12.04 -30.74
C PRO A 544 -7.38 11.65 -30.07
N ASP A 545 -6.76 10.59 -30.58
CA ASP A 545 -5.48 10.06 -30.09
C ASP A 545 -4.30 11.06 -30.25
N ASP A 546 -4.39 11.98 -31.23
CA ASP A 546 -3.40 13.04 -31.47
C ASP A 546 -3.53 14.26 -30.53
N THR A 547 -4.53 14.28 -29.64
CA THR A 547 -4.76 15.43 -28.76
C THR A 547 -3.53 15.68 -27.87
N TRP A 548 -3.01 16.91 -27.94
CA TRP A 548 -1.69 17.30 -27.39
C TRP A 548 -1.40 16.87 -25.94
N VAL A 549 -2.41 16.70 -25.09
CA VAL A 549 -2.25 16.26 -23.69
C VAL A 549 -1.76 14.81 -23.55
N TYR A 550 -1.95 13.96 -24.57
CA TYR A 550 -1.56 12.55 -24.55
C TYR A 550 -0.18 12.28 -25.15
N TYR A 551 0.45 13.28 -25.81
CA TYR A 551 1.80 13.19 -26.38
C TYR A 551 2.07 11.95 -27.27
N GLY A 552 1.04 11.43 -27.95
CA GLY A 552 1.15 10.24 -28.80
C GLY A 552 1.27 8.90 -28.05
N LEU A 553 0.86 8.84 -26.78
CA LEU A 553 0.86 7.63 -25.95
C LEU A 553 -0.39 6.74 -26.14
N ASN A 554 -1.42 7.23 -26.85
CA ASN A 554 -2.69 6.55 -27.06
C ASN A 554 -2.82 6.00 -28.49
N ASP A 555 -3.51 4.87 -28.61
CA ASP A 555 -4.04 4.34 -29.88
C ASP A 555 -5.40 3.68 -29.61
N PHE A 556 -6.40 4.50 -29.31
CA PHE A 556 -7.77 4.04 -29.17
C PHE A 556 -8.42 3.75 -30.53
N THR A 557 -7.91 4.29 -31.63
CA THR A 557 -8.42 4.00 -32.98
C THR A 557 -8.24 2.52 -33.37
N GLU A 558 -7.07 1.90 -33.22
CA GLU A 558 -6.92 0.45 -33.45
C GLU A 558 -7.64 -0.39 -32.37
N PHE A 559 -7.63 0.05 -31.11
CA PHE A 559 -8.33 -0.65 -30.03
C PHE A 559 -9.87 -0.70 -30.22
N ARG A 560 -10.48 0.33 -30.81
CA ARG A 560 -11.90 0.32 -31.20
C ARG A 560 -12.15 -0.57 -32.43
N LYS A 561 -11.18 -0.70 -33.35
CA LYS A 561 -11.25 -1.67 -34.48
C LYS A 561 -11.17 -3.12 -33.99
N GLU A 562 -10.32 -3.43 -33.02
CA GLU A 562 -10.26 -4.75 -32.37
C GLU A 562 -11.62 -5.14 -31.76
N GLN A 563 -12.26 -4.22 -31.03
CA GLN A 563 -13.62 -4.39 -30.50
C GLN A 563 -14.68 -4.54 -31.59
N THR A 564 -14.49 -3.91 -32.75
CA THR A 564 -15.37 -4.05 -33.92
C THR A 564 -15.34 -5.48 -34.46
N ALA A 565 -14.18 -6.16 -34.43
CA ALA A 565 -14.06 -7.56 -34.80
C ALA A 565 -14.73 -8.48 -33.75
N PHE A 566 -14.47 -8.25 -32.45
CA PHE A 566 -15.14 -8.94 -31.35
C PHE A 566 -16.67 -8.86 -31.45
N LEU A 567 -17.24 -7.67 -31.63
CA LEU A 567 -18.69 -7.46 -31.68
C LEU A 567 -19.36 -8.15 -32.88
N LYS A 568 -18.69 -8.19 -34.05
CA LYS A 568 -19.13 -8.96 -35.23
C LYS A 568 -19.16 -10.48 -34.99
N GLN A 569 -18.38 -10.98 -34.04
CA GLN A 569 -18.25 -12.41 -33.74
C GLN A 569 -19.17 -12.82 -32.57
N GLU A 570 -19.23 -12.00 -31.52
CA GLU A 570 -20.10 -12.19 -30.35
C GLU A 570 -21.58 -12.24 -30.75
N THR A 571 -22.06 -11.28 -31.57
CA THR A 571 -23.44 -11.25 -32.10
C THR A 571 -23.79 -12.48 -32.97
N ARG A 572 -22.78 -13.24 -33.42
CA ARG A 572 -22.94 -14.49 -34.18
C ARG A 572 -22.74 -15.75 -33.32
N SER A 573 -22.35 -15.59 -32.05
CA SER A 573 -21.96 -16.68 -31.15
C SER A 573 -23.13 -17.59 -30.78
N ARG A 574 -22.80 -18.78 -30.25
CA ARG A 574 -23.81 -19.71 -29.71
C ARG A 574 -24.48 -19.16 -28.46
N ASP A 575 -23.74 -18.50 -27.58
CA ASP A 575 -24.28 -18.00 -26.32
C ASP A 575 -25.18 -16.79 -26.53
N PHE A 576 -24.81 -15.88 -27.44
CA PHE A 576 -25.69 -14.77 -27.86
C PHE A 576 -26.99 -15.33 -28.45
N LYS A 577 -26.91 -16.27 -29.40
CA LYS A 577 -28.09 -16.90 -30.02
C LYS A 577 -28.92 -17.81 -29.11
N ARG A 578 -28.43 -18.16 -27.92
CA ARG A 578 -29.16 -18.95 -26.90
C ARG A 578 -29.79 -18.06 -25.82
N ALA A 579 -29.41 -16.79 -25.75
CA ALA A 579 -29.95 -15.88 -24.75
C ALA A 579 -31.31 -15.33 -25.20
N ASP A 580 -32.27 -15.30 -24.27
CA ASP A 580 -33.61 -14.74 -24.46
C ASP A 580 -33.61 -13.20 -24.35
N ARG A 581 -32.58 -12.61 -23.73
CA ARG A 581 -32.38 -11.17 -23.58
C ARG A 581 -30.91 -10.77 -23.79
N HIS A 582 -30.68 -9.61 -24.41
CA HIS A 582 -29.36 -9.08 -24.80
C HIS A 582 -29.17 -7.65 -24.28
N ILE A 583 -28.25 -7.45 -23.34
CA ILE A 583 -27.96 -6.16 -22.71
C ILE A 583 -26.57 -5.69 -23.15
N ILE A 584 -26.46 -4.46 -23.64
CA ILE A 584 -25.17 -3.82 -23.94
C ILE A 584 -24.80 -2.77 -22.90
N LEU A 585 -23.54 -2.79 -22.48
CA LEU A 585 -22.93 -1.76 -21.62
C LEU A 585 -21.75 -1.09 -22.33
N GLY A 586 -21.54 0.16 -22.01
CA GLY A 586 -20.34 0.94 -22.32
C GLY A 586 -20.46 2.29 -21.64
N HIS A 587 -19.37 3.02 -21.44
CA HIS A 587 -19.46 4.30 -20.76
C HIS A 587 -20.04 5.41 -21.67
N ILE A 588 -19.38 5.67 -22.80
CA ILE A 588 -19.74 6.73 -23.75
C ILE A 588 -20.96 6.27 -24.58
N PRO A 589 -22.09 7.01 -24.61
CA PRO A 589 -23.29 6.61 -25.33
C PRO A 589 -23.08 6.46 -26.84
N LEU A 590 -23.57 5.37 -27.42
CA LEU A 590 -23.51 5.17 -28.87
C LEU A 590 -24.59 5.95 -29.62
N TRP A 591 -25.72 6.27 -28.98
CA TRP A 591 -26.71 7.26 -29.41
C TRP A 591 -26.97 8.23 -28.26
N GLY A 592 -27.34 9.48 -28.56
CA GLY A 592 -27.63 10.49 -27.52
C GLY A 592 -26.40 11.06 -26.81
N ASN A 593 -25.20 10.85 -27.38
CA ASN A 593 -23.98 11.54 -26.98
C ASN A 593 -23.92 12.96 -27.59
N THR A 594 -23.40 13.90 -26.81
CA THR A 594 -23.24 15.33 -27.11
C THR A 594 -21.84 15.70 -27.64
N ASP A 595 -20.87 14.78 -27.62
CA ASP A 595 -19.50 15.06 -28.05
C ASP A 595 -19.37 15.38 -29.54
N LYS A 596 -18.30 16.09 -29.89
CA LYS A 596 -17.90 16.33 -31.29
C LYS A 596 -17.17 15.14 -31.92
N TYR A 597 -16.56 14.27 -31.11
CA TYR A 597 -15.78 13.12 -31.55
C TYR A 597 -16.46 11.84 -31.06
N GLN A 598 -17.06 11.07 -31.99
CA GLN A 598 -17.87 9.88 -31.66
C GLN A 598 -17.43 8.63 -32.48
N PRO A 599 -16.14 8.25 -32.49
CA PRO A 599 -15.62 7.18 -33.36
C PRO A 599 -16.30 5.82 -33.13
N SER A 600 -16.59 5.50 -31.87
CA SER A 600 -17.23 4.25 -31.45
C SER A 600 -18.64 4.10 -32.02
N ALA A 601 -19.37 5.22 -32.21
CA ALA A 601 -20.69 5.20 -32.85
C ALA A 601 -20.58 4.82 -34.34
N THR A 602 -19.63 5.42 -35.07
CA THR A 602 -19.39 5.13 -36.49
C THR A 602 -18.99 3.66 -36.73
N LEU A 603 -18.20 3.09 -35.84
CA LEU A 603 -17.74 1.70 -35.96
C LEU A 603 -18.80 0.66 -35.54
N TRP A 604 -19.57 0.91 -34.49
CA TRP A 604 -20.37 -0.13 -33.83
C TRP A 604 -21.87 -0.07 -34.12
N ARG A 605 -22.48 1.11 -34.35
CA ARG A 605 -23.92 1.21 -34.69
C ARG A 605 -24.33 0.27 -35.84
N PRO A 606 -23.59 0.17 -36.97
CA PRO A 606 -24.01 -0.68 -38.10
C PRO A 606 -23.93 -2.20 -37.87
N ILE A 607 -23.45 -2.64 -36.69
CA ILE A 607 -23.47 -4.03 -36.21
C ILE A 607 -24.63 -4.22 -35.24
N LEU A 608 -24.81 -3.27 -34.32
CA LEU A 608 -25.88 -3.28 -33.32
C LEU A 608 -27.27 -3.18 -33.96
N GLU A 609 -27.44 -2.33 -34.97
CA GLU A 609 -28.67 -2.19 -35.79
C GLU A 609 -29.10 -3.46 -36.53
N LYS A 610 -28.21 -4.47 -36.62
CA LYS A 610 -28.44 -5.74 -37.32
C LYS A 610 -28.54 -6.94 -36.37
N SER A 611 -28.64 -6.68 -35.07
CA SER A 611 -28.62 -7.67 -33.99
C SER A 611 -29.75 -7.38 -32.99
N SER A 612 -30.21 -8.40 -32.25
CA SER A 612 -31.21 -8.20 -31.19
C SER A 612 -30.57 -7.61 -29.93
N TRP A 613 -31.23 -6.64 -29.33
CA TRP A 613 -30.84 -5.95 -28.09
C TRP A 613 -32.08 -5.43 -27.38
N ASP A 614 -32.14 -5.58 -26.05
CA ASP A 614 -33.28 -5.16 -25.22
C ASP A 614 -32.99 -3.84 -24.49
N LEU A 615 -31.73 -3.58 -24.14
CA LEU A 615 -31.34 -2.37 -23.41
C LEU A 615 -29.87 -2.00 -23.64
N GLY A 616 -29.62 -0.71 -23.84
CA GLY A 616 -28.29 -0.10 -23.69
C GLY A 616 -28.14 0.62 -22.35
N LEU A 617 -27.02 0.39 -21.66
CA LEU A 617 -26.65 1.03 -20.39
C LEU A 617 -25.39 1.90 -20.59
N PHE A 618 -25.54 3.22 -20.44
CA PHE A 618 -24.46 4.21 -20.64
C PHE A 618 -24.43 5.30 -19.54
N GLY A 619 -23.40 6.16 -19.57
CA GLY A 619 -23.21 7.28 -18.64
C GLY A 619 -22.69 8.54 -19.34
N HIS A 620 -21.57 9.08 -18.87
CA HIS A 620 -20.69 10.09 -19.48
C HIS A 620 -21.23 11.52 -19.52
N VAL A 621 -22.48 11.72 -19.92
CA VAL A 621 -23.05 13.07 -20.18
C VAL A 621 -23.56 13.75 -18.88
N HIS A 622 -23.33 13.13 -17.71
CA HIS A 622 -23.68 13.63 -16.36
C HIS A 622 -25.15 14.06 -16.19
N GLU A 623 -26.06 13.48 -16.98
CA GLU A 623 -27.48 13.77 -16.96
C GLU A 623 -28.27 12.48 -17.19
N PHE A 624 -29.11 12.10 -16.22
CA PHE A 624 -30.06 11.00 -16.40
C PHE A 624 -31.03 11.27 -17.55
N LYS A 625 -30.98 10.42 -18.57
CA LYS A 625 -32.00 10.31 -19.61
C LYS A 625 -32.31 8.85 -19.90
N TYR A 626 -33.51 8.63 -20.40
CA TYR A 626 -33.91 7.37 -21.00
C TYR A 626 -34.54 7.68 -22.35
N PHE A 627 -34.12 6.94 -23.36
CA PHE A 627 -34.60 7.06 -24.72
C PHE A 627 -35.37 5.80 -25.06
N GLU A 628 -36.67 5.95 -25.33
CA GLU A 628 -37.48 4.88 -25.91
C GLU A 628 -36.86 4.43 -27.23
N LYS A 629 -37.16 3.20 -27.66
CA LYS A 629 -36.77 2.72 -28.99
C LYS A 629 -37.22 3.70 -30.08
N ASP A 630 -36.39 3.86 -31.11
CA ASP A 630 -36.52 4.73 -32.28
C ASP A 630 -36.59 6.25 -31.98
N SER A 631 -36.74 6.68 -30.72
CA SER A 631 -36.92 8.09 -30.33
C SER A 631 -35.76 9.03 -30.70
N ILE A 632 -34.53 8.49 -30.79
CA ILE A 632 -33.34 9.16 -31.30
C ILE A 632 -32.62 8.31 -32.36
N GLN A 633 -33.38 7.58 -33.19
CA GLN A 633 -32.87 6.62 -34.19
C GLN A 633 -32.07 5.45 -33.57
N ASN A 634 -32.35 5.14 -32.30
CA ASN A 634 -31.78 4.04 -31.53
C ASN A 634 -32.61 2.75 -31.72
N PRO A 635 -32.04 1.62 -32.17
CA PRO A 635 -32.80 0.42 -32.52
C PRO A 635 -33.38 -0.34 -31.32
N PHE A 636 -33.01 0.05 -30.09
CA PHE A 636 -33.46 -0.50 -28.81
C PHE A 636 -33.44 0.60 -27.73
N PRO A 637 -34.16 0.46 -26.59
CA PRO A 637 -34.16 1.44 -25.51
C PRO A 637 -32.77 1.71 -24.91
N ILE A 638 -32.51 2.95 -24.52
CA ILE A 638 -31.23 3.38 -23.96
C ILE A 638 -31.42 4.10 -22.63
N TYR A 639 -30.81 3.56 -21.58
CA TYR A 639 -30.55 4.25 -20.32
C TYR A 639 -29.21 4.98 -20.40
N ARG A 640 -29.21 6.24 -20.00
CA ARG A 640 -28.00 7.02 -19.73
C ARG A 640 -28.12 7.59 -18.32
N GLY A 641 -27.22 7.22 -17.41
CA GLY A 641 -27.28 7.61 -15.99
C GLY A 641 -26.06 8.41 -15.53
N GLY A 642 -26.00 8.63 -14.21
CA GLY A 642 -24.81 9.18 -13.55
C GLY A 642 -24.65 10.70 -13.62
N GLY A 643 -23.70 11.20 -12.84
CA GLY A 643 -23.19 12.56 -12.86
C GLY A 643 -22.37 12.87 -11.61
N GLY A 644 -21.25 13.59 -11.76
CA GLY A 644 -20.31 13.88 -10.67
C GLY A 644 -20.81 14.78 -9.53
N ALA A 645 -22.09 15.17 -9.56
CA ALA A 645 -22.78 15.96 -8.53
C ALA A 645 -23.95 15.17 -7.92
N VAL A 646 -24.24 15.39 -6.63
CA VAL A 646 -25.21 14.60 -5.86
C VAL A 646 -26.63 14.69 -6.43
N GLU A 647 -26.94 15.83 -7.05
CA GLU A 647 -28.22 16.18 -7.66
C GLU A 647 -28.43 15.46 -9.00
N ALA A 648 -27.35 15.14 -9.71
CA ALA A 648 -27.36 14.44 -11.00
C ALA A 648 -27.14 12.92 -10.86
N ALA A 649 -26.44 12.49 -9.80
CA ALA A 649 -26.09 11.09 -9.58
C ALA A 649 -27.34 10.19 -9.47
N THR A 650 -27.37 9.15 -10.31
CA THR A 650 -28.42 8.11 -10.31
C THR A 650 -27.86 6.71 -10.14
N MET A 651 -28.68 5.83 -9.57
CA MET A 651 -28.47 4.38 -9.56
C MET A 651 -29.55 3.71 -10.39
N GLY A 652 -29.14 2.99 -11.43
CA GLY A 652 -30.00 2.09 -12.18
C GLY A 652 -30.11 0.74 -11.47
N VAL A 653 -31.30 0.16 -11.48
CA VAL A 653 -31.58 -1.18 -10.97
C VAL A 653 -32.30 -1.95 -12.07
N LEU A 654 -31.56 -2.80 -12.78
CA LEU A 654 -32.07 -3.67 -13.83
C LEU A 654 -32.48 -5.00 -13.20
N ARG A 655 -33.77 -5.37 -13.29
CA ARG A 655 -34.32 -6.56 -12.65
C ARG A 655 -35.10 -7.39 -13.66
N LYS A 656 -34.74 -8.67 -13.78
CA LYS A 656 -35.46 -9.66 -14.59
C LYS A 656 -36.21 -10.62 -13.68
N GLU A 657 -37.48 -10.87 -13.99
CA GLU A 657 -38.34 -11.82 -13.30
C GLU A 657 -39.12 -12.66 -14.32
N GLY A 658 -38.74 -13.92 -14.47
CA GLY A 658 -39.19 -14.77 -15.57
C GLY A 658 -38.86 -14.13 -16.91
N LYS A 659 -39.89 -13.73 -17.66
CA LYS A 659 -39.74 -13.02 -18.96
C LYS A 659 -39.75 -11.50 -18.85
N GLN A 660 -40.23 -10.95 -17.73
CA GLN A 660 -40.31 -9.50 -17.54
C GLN A 660 -38.92 -8.93 -17.24
N LEU A 661 -38.57 -7.81 -17.86
CA LEU A 661 -37.33 -7.09 -17.63
C LEU A 661 -37.69 -5.65 -17.28
N THR A 662 -37.25 -5.16 -16.13
CA THR A 662 -37.60 -3.83 -15.62
C THR A 662 -36.37 -3.02 -15.28
N LEU A 663 -36.43 -1.70 -15.50
CA LEU A 663 -35.40 -0.76 -15.08
C LEU A 663 -36.00 0.28 -14.13
N LYS A 664 -35.52 0.32 -12.89
CA LYS A 664 -35.86 1.33 -11.89
C LYS A 664 -34.68 2.27 -11.72
N VAL A 665 -34.93 3.58 -11.74
CA VAL A 665 -33.89 4.61 -11.62
C VAL A 665 -34.12 5.44 -10.36
N TYR A 666 -33.13 5.48 -9.48
CA TYR A 666 -33.17 6.20 -8.22
C TYR A 666 -32.16 7.35 -8.22
N ASN A 667 -32.47 8.45 -7.52
CA ASN A 667 -31.50 9.52 -7.24
C ASN A 667 -30.66 9.21 -5.98
N ALA A 668 -29.66 10.05 -5.70
CA ALA A 668 -28.82 9.94 -4.52
C ALA A 668 -29.52 10.14 -3.15
N ASP A 669 -30.82 10.42 -3.10
CA ASP A 669 -31.64 10.40 -1.86
C ASP A 669 -32.44 9.09 -1.69
N GLY A 670 -32.34 8.17 -2.66
CA GLY A 670 -33.13 6.95 -2.69
C GLY A 670 -34.56 7.14 -3.19
N LYS A 671 -34.90 8.31 -3.76
CA LYS A 671 -36.19 8.54 -4.41
C LYS A 671 -36.18 7.85 -5.78
N LEU A 672 -37.17 6.99 -6.02
CA LEU A 672 -37.47 6.47 -7.36
C LEU A 672 -37.87 7.65 -8.27
N LEU A 673 -37.10 7.87 -9.32
CA LEU A 673 -37.38 8.88 -10.35
C LEU A 673 -38.35 8.33 -11.39
N LYS A 674 -38.09 7.11 -11.87
CA LYS A 674 -38.89 6.45 -12.92
C LYS A 674 -38.65 4.94 -12.91
N GLU A 675 -39.63 4.23 -13.46
CA GLU A 675 -39.66 2.80 -13.69
C GLU A 675 -40.10 2.55 -15.15
N TYR A 676 -39.46 1.55 -15.78
CA TYR A 676 -39.66 1.14 -17.17
C TYR A 676 -39.77 -0.39 -17.26
N ASP A 677 -40.50 -0.86 -18.27
CA ASP A 677 -40.75 -2.27 -18.61
C ASP A 677 -40.22 -2.50 -20.04
N LEU A 678 -39.52 -3.62 -20.28
CA LEU A 678 -38.61 -3.84 -21.42
C LEU A 678 -38.84 -5.18 -22.13
#